data_AF-A0A2D4FHI8-F1
#
_entry.id   AF-A0A2D4FHI8-F1
#
_cell.length_a   1.000
_cell.length_b   1.000
_cell.length_c   1.000
_cell.angle_alpha   90.00
_cell.angle_beta   90.00
_cell.angle_gamma   90.00
#
_symmetry.space_group_name_H-M   'P 1'
#
loop_
_entity.id
_entity.type
_entity.pdbx_description
1 polymer ?
#
loop_
_entity_poly.entity_id
_entity_poly.type
_entity_poly.pdbx_seq_one_letter_code
_entity_poly.pdbx_strand_id
1 'polypeptide(L)'
;YGSSSSAFYSFNIQFPSVFQKSVKSFIPSYFAEMPQFLHMGEIVDGVDMRAEVGVLTRNIVIKGEMEDSCYTGKDCRFFSYDTFGGHIKILKNFTSVHLSYVELKQMGQQIPGNYPVHFHLCGDVDEKGGYTYRTYVEGLSIHHCFSRCVSIHATNGLLIKDTVGYNTLGHCFFMEDGIEQRNILFHNLGLVTKPGTLLPTDRNSTMCTAIRDHVYGNYEPVPATDCMAVSTFWIAHPNNNLINNVAAGSQDAGIWYIFHKVPTGDSHGLFPETKAELTPLGIFYNNKVHSNFKAGLFIDKGVKTTSASAADKREYLSLDNNARFRPHQDANPEKPRVAALIERLIAYKNNDHGAWVRGGDIIIQNSGFADNGIGLTFASDGSFPSDEGSSQEVSNSLFVGESKNYGYLGGQNKYWGTGGINNRTRTLPRNRTYPIRGFQIYDGPIRLTKCTFNNFVPTTDRFTSAIGFLLKNTWQITPQNNISLVAFDENVSLKVFFGKPGPWFEEADLDGDKNSIFHDADGSVTDYKDTYVGRMDNYLIRHPDCSNFIKWNGVVCSGTFAQVYIQTRNPQNLMTMVRDEYPSNPMILRGINNQKADFQQYQPVVMLQKGYTIHWNGQSPQLTFLYLINFNKNDWIRVGLCYPPDASFQVTFDVFQRQASAYYNMEDYVAVSSMAELQKRRTEKIFYFDDSTG
;
A
#
# COMPACT_ATOMS: atom_id res chain seq x y z
N TYR A 1 37.02 31.11 -14.54
CA TYR A 1 38.01 30.50 -15.46
C TYR A 1 38.88 29.56 -14.66
N GLY A 2 38.96 28.29 -15.07
CA GLY A 2 40.01 27.36 -14.61
C GLY A 2 39.56 26.28 -13.63
N SER A 3 39.27 25.10 -14.17
CA SER A 3 38.91 23.82 -13.54
C SER A 3 40.12 23.00 -13.08
N SER A 4 39.97 22.20 -12.02
CA SER A 4 40.56 20.84 -11.89
C SER A 4 39.89 20.12 -10.70
N SER A 5 38.88 19.29 -10.98
CA SER A 5 38.94 17.82 -11.10
C SER A 5 39.12 17.10 -9.75
N SER A 6 38.01 16.81 -9.09
CA SER A 6 37.89 15.80 -8.03
C SER A 6 37.93 14.40 -8.64
N ALA A 7 39.00 13.66 -8.38
CA ALA A 7 39.10 12.26 -8.75
C ALA A 7 38.21 11.42 -7.82
N PHE A 8 37.15 10.84 -8.39
CA PHE A 8 36.39 9.75 -7.78
C PHE A 8 37.23 8.46 -7.90
N TYR A 9 37.63 7.89 -6.76
CA TYR A 9 38.20 6.55 -6.73
C TYR A 9 37.08 5.54 -6.97
N SER A 10 36.99 5.02 -8.18
CA SER A 10 36.23 3.81 -8.52
C SER A 10 36.95 2.59 -7.96
N PHE A 11 36.41 1.96 -6.91
CA PHE A 11 36.83 0.62 -6.52
C PHE A 11 36.29 -0.38 -7.54
N ASN A 12 37.12 -0.69 -8.54
CA ASN A 12 36.92 -1.85 -9.41
C ASN A 12 37.27 -3.12 -8.63
N ILE A 13 36.27 -3.75 -8.02
CA ILE A 13 36.39 -5.13 -7.54
C ILE A 13 36.15 -6.04 -8.74
N GLN A 14 37.24 -6.49 -9.37
CA GLN A 14 37.21 -7.60 -10.32
C GLN A 14 36.90 -8.88 -9.56
N PHE A 15 35.70 -9.44 -9.76
CA PHE A 15 35.43 -10.82 -9.38
C PHE A 15 36.18 -11.75 -10.33
N PRO A 16 36.92 -12.76 -9.84
CA PRO A 16 37.50 -13.76 -10.71
C PRO A 16 36.39 -14.56 -11.40
N SER A 17 36.42 -14.55 -12.73
CA SER A 17 35.55 -15.34 -13.60
C SER A 17 35.88 -16.82 -13.46
N VAL A 18 35.14 -17.55 -12.63
CA VAL A 18 35.17 -19.02 -12.67
C VAL A 18 33.73 -19.56 -12.54
N PHE A 19 33.33 -20.34 -13.54
CA PHE A 19 32.04 -21.02 -13.75
C PHE A 19 30.83 -20.20 -14.25
N GLN A 20 30.93 -19.70 -15.49
CA GLN A 20 29.76 -19.70 -16.39
C GLN A 20 29.62 -21.11 -17.01
N LYS A 21 28.86 -21.99 -16.35
CA LYS A 21 28.15 -23.06 -17.04
C LYS A 21 26.68 -22.70 -17.05
N SER A 22 26.10 -22.64 -18.24
CA SER A 22 24.66 -22.54 -18.45
C SER A 22 23.94 -23.66 -17.69
N VAL A 23 23.27 -23.34 -16.58
CA VAL A 23 22.44 -24.29 -15.84
C VAL A 23 21.05 -24.32 -16.48
N LYS A 24 20.95 -24.96 -17.65
CA LYS A 24 19.66 -25.46 -18.15
C LYS A 24 19.30 -26.68 -17.31
N SER A 25 18.32 -26.53 -16.42
CA SER A 25 17.89 -27.52 -15.42
C SER A 25 18.97 -27.87 -14.38
N PHE A 26 18.63 -27.74 -13.10
CA PHE A 26 19.46 -28.29 -12.03
C PHE A 26 19.56 -29.82 -12.21
N ILE A 27 20.74 -30.31 -12.58
CA ILE A 27 21.06 -31.73 -12.67
C ILE A 27 21.19 -32.30 -11.24
N PRO A 28 20.75 -33.54 -10.95
CA PRO A 28 20.60 -34.07 -9.58
C PRO A 28 21.90 -34.29 -8.78
N SER A 29 23.08 -33.97 -9.31
CA SER A 29 24.36 -34.49 -8.79
C SER A 29 24.86 -33.85 -7.48
N TYR A 30 24.14 -32.91 -6.88
CA TYR A 30 24.54 -32.20 -5.65
C TYR A 30 23.54 -32.29 -4.50
N PHE A 31 22.38 -32.91 -4.71
CA PHE A 31 21.41 -33.14 -3.64
C PHE A 31 21.38 -34.63 -3.31
N ALA A 32 21.38 -34.94 -2.01
CA ALA A 32 21.19 -36.31 -1.54
C ALA A 32 19.80 -36.86 -1.94
N GLU A 33 18.84 -35.97 -2.20
CA GLU A 33 17.46 -36.28 -2.57
C GLU A 33 16.96 -35.35 -3.69
N MET A 34 15.97 -35.82 -4.46
CA MET A 34 15.31 -34.98 -5.46
C MET A 34 14.48 -33.88 -4.77
N PRO A 35 14.55 -32.62 -5.23
CA PRO A 35 13.70 -31.55 -4.69
C PRO A 35 12.23 -31.92 -4.81
N GLN A 36 11.45 -31.69 -3.75
CA GLN A 36 10.01 -31.97 -3.72
C GLN A 36 9.23 -31.15 -4.76
N PHE A 37 9.71 -29.95 -5.08
CA PHE A 37 9.07 -29.00 -5.99
C PHE A 37 10.04 -28.49 -7.05
N LEU A 38 9.51 -28.01 -8.17
CA LEU A 38 10.30 -27.34 -9.19
C LEU A 38 10.67 -25.93 -8.71
N HIS A 39 11.96 -25.60 -8.82
CA HIS A 39 12.53 -24.33 -8.43
C HIS A 39 13.11 -23.61 -9.64
N MET A 40 12.91 -22.28 -9.71
CA MET A 40 13.48 -21.47 -10.77
C MET A 40 14.96 -21.18 -10.47
N GLY A 41 15.83 -21.38 -11.46
CA GLY A 41 17.29 -21.29 -11.29
C GLY A 41 17.95 -20.10 -12.01
N GLU A 42 17.17 -19.27 -12.71
CA GLU A 42 17.69 -18.18 -13.54
C GLU A 42 16.93 -16.86 -13.32
N ILE A 43 17.53 -15.77 -13.80
CA ILE A 43 16.85 -14.48 -13.94
C ILE A 43 15.91 -14.59 -15.13
N VAL A 44 14.62 -14.33 -14.92
CA VAL A 44 13.56 -14.53 -15.92
C VAL A 44 12.97 -13.19 -16.31
N ASP A 45 12.99 -12.90 -17.62
CA ASP A 45 12.44 -11.67 -18.21
C ASP A 45 12.93 -10.39 -17.49
N GLY A 46 14.19 -10.38 -17.04
CA GLY A 46 14.83 -9.24 -16.36
C GLY A 46 14.62 -9.18 -14.85
N VAL A 47 13.85 -10.08 -14.25
CA VAL A 47 13.59 -10.13 -12.80
C VAL A 47 14.28 -11.35 -12.16
N ASP A 48 14.98 -11.13 -11.05
CA ASP A 48 15.68 -12.22 -10.33
C ASP A 48 14.68 -13.07 -9.53
N MET A 49 14.20 -14.13 -10.18
CA MET A 49 13.28 -15.12 -9.61
C MET A 49 13.97 -16.41 -9.20
N ARG A 50 15.29 -16.41 -9.05
CA ARG A 50 16.03 -17.58 -8.58
C ARG A 50 15.53 -18.01 -7.21
N ALA A 51 15.45 -19.33 -7.01
CA ALA A 51 14.97 -19.92 -5.78
C ALA A 51 15.90 -19.60 -4.61
N GLU A 52 15.29 -19.40 -3.45
CA GLU A 52 15.98 -19.15 -2.20
C GLU A 52 16.47 -20.47 -1.59
N VAL A 53 17.67 -20.44 -1.00
CA VAL A 53 18.28 -21.59 -0.34
C VAL A 53 18.64 -21.20 1.08
N GLY A 54 18.00 -21.86 2.06
CA GLY A 54 18.27 -21.69 3.49
C GLY A 54 18.80 -22.98 4.11
N VAL A 55 19.86 -22.89 4.92
CA VAL A 55 20.39 -24.03 5.67
C VAL A 55 19.65 -24.12 7.01
N LEU A 56 18.88 -25.20 7.20
CA LEU A 56 18.05 -25.36 8.39
C LEU A 56 18.77 -26.03 9.57
N THR A 57 19.77 -26.87 9.30
CA THR A 57 20.44 -27.65 10.36
C THR A 57 21.66 -26.92 10.92
N ARG A 58 21.85 -26.98 12.24
CA ARG A 58 23.07 -26.51 12.91
C ARG A 58 23.60 -27.53 13.93
N ASN A 59 24.85 -27.36 14.35
CA ASN A 59 25.47 -28.24 15.35
C ASN A 59 24.93 -28.02 16.77
N ILE A 60 24.44 -26.80 17.06
CA ILE A 60 23.81 -26.46 18.33
C ILE A 60 22.31 -26.38 18.08
N VAL A 61 21.56 -27.29 18.70
CA VAL A 61 20.10 -27.36 18.58
C VAL A 61 19.47 -27.04 19.93
N ILE A 62 18.64 -26.00 19.96
CA ILE A 62 17.78 -25.67 21.09
C ILE A 62 16.35 -26.00 20.67
N LYS A 63 15.71 -26.95 21.37
CA LYS A 63 14.35 -27.35 21.06
C LYS A 63 13.49 -27.55 22.29
N GLY A 64 12.20 -27.28 22.16
CA GLY A 64 11.20 -27.69 23.15
C GLY A 64 10.96 -29.20 23.09
N GLU A 65 10.60 -29.78 24.24
CA GLU A 65 10.03 -31.13 24.33
C GLU A 65 8.54 -31.06 24.02
N MET A 66 8.07 -31.91 23.09
CA MET A 66 6.71 -31.85 22.55
C MET A 66 5.92 -33.10 22.93
N GLU A 67 4.63 -32.92 23.18
CA GLU A 67 3.67 -34.02 23.24
C GLU A 67 3.27 -34.52 21.84
N ASP A 68 2.75 -35.75 21.77
CA ASP A 68 2.27 -36.40 20.54
C ASP A 68 1.01 -35.74 19.94
N SER A 69 0.31 -34.94 20.73
CA SER A 69 -0.92 -34.25 20.36
C SER A 69 -0.96 -32.86 20.97
N CYS A 70 -2.00 -32.08 20.69
CA CYS A 70 -2.12 -30.75 21.31
C CYS A 70 -2.08 -30.84 22.85
N TYR A 71 -1.15 -30.12 23.48
CA TYR A 71 -0.85 -30.20 24.91
C TYR A 71 -2.10 -30.04 25.79
N THR A 72 -2.66 -28.82 25.88
CA THR A 72 -3.95 -28.55 26.53
C THR A 72 -4.46 -27.16 26.13
N GLY A 73 -5.75 -26.91 26.34
CA GLY A 73 -6.30 -25.55 26.39
C GLY A 73 -7.00 -25.07 25.11
N LYS A 74 -7.18 -23.76 25.04
CA LYS A 74 -7.99 -23.08 24.02
C LYS A 74 -7.40 -23.22 22.61
N ASP A 75 -6.10 -23.46 22.48
CA ASP A 75 -5.41 -23.52 21.20
C ASP A 75 -5.65 -24.84 20.44
N CYS A 76 -6.01 -25.92 21.15
CA CYS A 76 -6.31 -27.23 20.54
C CYS A 76 -7.52 -27.21 19.59
N ARG A 77 -8.34 -26.15 19.64
CA ARG A 77 -9.42 -25.94 18.67
C ARG A 77 -8.92 -25.51 17.29
N PHE A 78 -7.70 -24.98 17.20
CA PHE A 78 -7.10 -24.46 15.97
C PHE A 78 -5.86 -25.25 15.52
N PHE A 79 -5.15 -25.88 16.45
CA PHE A 79 -3.95 -26.66 16.18
C PHE A 79 -4.14 -28.09 16.67
N SER A 80 -3.87 -29.06 15.80
CA SER A 80 -3.94 -30.49 16.13
C SER A 80 -2.65 -31.04 16.74
N TYR A 81 -1.67 -30.18 17.01
CA TYR A 81 -0.32 -30.50 17.46
C TYR A 81 0.05 -29.60 18.63
N ASP A 82 1.05 -30.01 19.41
CA ASP A 82 1.56 -29.23 20.54
C ASP A 82 2.14 -27.89 20.07
N THR A 83 1.72 -26.80 20.72
CA THR A 83 2.20 -25.44 20.50
C THR A 83 2.93 -24.86 21.72
N PHE A 84 3.29 -25.68 22.71
CA PHE A 84 3.93 -25.27 23.95
C PHE A 84 5.47 -25.49 23.90
N GLY A 85 6.15 -24.75 23.02
CA GLY A 85 7.60 -24.86 22.84
C GLY A 85 8.45 -24.19 23.93
N GLY A 86 9.76 -24.42 23.84
CA GLY A 86 10.75 -23.67 24.63
C GLY A 86 10.85 -22.20 24.19
N HIS A 87 11.41 -21.31 25.00
CA HIS A 87 11.56 -19.89 24.63
C HIS A 87 12.87 -19.30 25.16
N ILE A 88 13.37 -18.26 24.50
CA ILE A 88 14.56 -17.51 24.94
C ILE A 88 14.15 -16.05 25.13
N LYS A 89 14.35 -15.52 26.34
CA LYS A 89 14.08 -14.13 26.68
C LYS A 89 15.36 -13.44 27.16
N ILE A 90 15.77 -12.41 26.44
CA ILE A 90 16.89 -11.54 26.77
C ILE A 90 16.31 -10.29 27.44
N LEU A 91 16.78 -10.00 28.64
CA LEU A 91 16.36 -8.85 29.45
C LEU A 91 17.43 -7.77 29.42
N LYS A 92 17.10 -6.54 29.83
CA LYS A 92 18.07 -5.45 30.02
C LYS A 92 19.21 -5.78 30.99
N ASN A 93 20.24 -4.92 30.99
CA ASN A 93 21.41 -4.97 31.88
C ASN A 93 22.37 -6.16 31.63
N PHE A 94 22.37 -6.74 30.44
CA PHE A 94 23.45 -7.65 30.04
C PHE A 94 24.72 -6.87 29.69
N THR A 95 25.89 -7.49 29.87
CA THR A 95 27.16 -6.92 29.41
C THR A 95 27.36 -7.14 27.91
N SER A 96 27.01 -8.32 27.41
CA SER A 96 27.06 -8.67 25.99
C SER A 96 26.14 -9.86 25.71
N VAL A 97 25.43 -9.84 24.58
CA VAL A 97 24.64 -10.97 24.08
C VAL A 97 24.89 -11.14 22.59
N HIS A 98 25.32 -12.34 22.20
CA HIS A 98 25.58 -12.73 20.81
C HIS A 98 25.13 -14.16 20.61
N LEU A 99 24.18 -14.38 19.69
CA LEU A 99 23.66 -15.70 19.36
C LEU A 99 24.03 -16.03 17.91
N SER A 100 24.87 -17.04 17.70
CA SER A 100 25.43 -17.33 16.37
C SER A 100 25.29 -18.79 15.96
N TYR A 101 24.79 -19.03 14.74
CA TYR A 101 24.74 -20.36 14.10
C TYR A 101 24.05 -21.45 14.92
N VAL A 102 22.96 -21.09 15.61
CA VAL A 102 22.12 -22.00 16.41
C VAL A 102 20.85 -22.37 15.65
N GLU A 103 20.44 -23.64 15.76
CA GLU A 103 19.14 -24.13 15.32
C GLU A 103 18.14 -24.04 16.48
N LEU A 104 17.00 -23.40 16.23
CA LEU A 104 15.86 -23.29 17.13
C LEU A 104 14.67 -24.01 16.49
N LYS A 105 14.22 -25.09 17.11
CA LYS A 105 13.14 -25.94 16.61
C LYS A 105 12.10 -26.17 17.69
N GLN A 106 10.80 -26.19 17.36
CA GLN A 106 9.75 -26.42 18.37
C GLN A 106 9.86 -25.43 19.55
N MET A 107 10.14 -24.16 19.21
CA MET A 107 10.25 -23.06 20.17
C MET A 107 9.05 -22.12 20.02
N GLY A 108 8.84 -21.24 20.99
CA GLY A 108 7.70 -20.33 21.06
C GLY A 108 6.44 -21.00 21.57
N GLN A 109 5.53 -20.18 22.11
CA GLN A 109 4.21 -20.59 22.59
C GLN A 109 3.13 -19.62 22.10
N GLN A 110 1.88 -20.07 22.04
CA GLN A 110 0.70 -19.21 21.86
C GLN A 110 0.34 -18.44 23.16
N ILE A 111 1.38 -18.02 23.91
CA ILE A 111 1.30 -17.20 25.11
C ILE A 111 2.20 -15.97 24.90
N PRO A 112 1.69 -14.73 25.01
CA PRO A 112 2.48 -13.52 24.80
C PRO A 112 3.78 -13.51 25.60
N GLY A 113 4.86 -13.06 24.95
CA GLY A 113 6.20 -12.94 25.56
C GLY A 113 7.04 -14.22 25.61
N ASN A 114 6.53 -15.35 25.13
CA ASN A 114 7.24 -16.64 25.06
C ASN A 114 7.56 -16.99 23.59
N TYR A 115 8.69 -16.46 23.10
CA TYR A 115 9.09 -16.58 21.69
C TYR A 115 10.45 -17.32 21.55
N PRO A 116 10.78 -17.86 20.36
CA PRO A 116 12.06 -18.52 20.09
C PRO A 116 13.25 -17.64 20.44
N VAL A 117 13.20 -16.36 20.07
CA VAL A 117 14.16 -15.33 20.48
C VAL A 117 13.39 -14.04 20.77
N HIS A 118 13.47 -13.55 22.00
CA HIS A 118 12.78 -12.34 22.46
C HIS A 118 13.75 -11.38 23.15
N PHE A 119 14.04 -10.23 22.53
CA PHE A 119 14.71 -9.11 23.18
C PHE A 119 13.65 -8.22 23.83
N HIS A 120 13.53 -8.31 25.14
CA HIS A 120 12.46 -7.69 25.91
C HIS A 120 12.99 -6.50 26.72
N LEU A 121 12.62 -5.29 26.27
CA LEU A 121 12.92 -4.02 26.92
C LEU A 121 14.42 -3.78 27.13
N CYS A 122 15.27 -4.18 26.17
CA CYS A 122 16.72 -4.06 26.30
C CYS A 122 17.25 -2.63 26.13
N GLY A 123 16.45 -1.69 25.61
CA GLY A 123 16.87 -0.33 25.34
C GLY A 123 17.80 -0.22 24.12
N ASP A 124 18.74 0.73 24.16
CA ASP A 124 19.75 0.89 23.11
C ASP A 124 20.84 -0.21 23.28
N VAL A 125 21.00 -1.10 22.30
CA VAL A 125 21.96 -2.24 22.32
C VAL A 125 23.07 -2.14 21.27
N ASP A 126 23.26 -0.93 20.75
CA ASP A 126 24.30 -0.48 19.81
C ASP A 126 25.31 0.46 20.49
N GLU A 127 26.12 1.18 19.70
CA GLU A 127 27.11 2.13 20.20
C GLU A 127 26.46 3.24 21.07
N LYS A 128 25.19 3.60 20.79
CA LYS A 128 24.45 4.58 21.56
C LYS A 128 24.11 4.08 22.98
N GLY A 129 23.94 2.78 23.14
CA GLY A 129 23.79 2.11 24.43
C GLY A 129 25.10 1.93 25.21
N GLY A 130 26.24 2.34 24.65
CA GLY A 130 27.56 2.15 25.24
C GLY A 130 28.20 0.78 24.94
N TYR A 131 27.65 0.01 24.00
CA TYR A 131 28.21 -1.29 23.63
C TYR A 131 29.34 -1.11 22.61
N THR A 132 30.55 -1.57 22.97
CA THR A 132 31.71 -1.59 22.06
C THR A 132 31.46 -2.47 20.84
N TYR A 133 30.75 -3.59 21.05
CA TYR A 133 30.26 -4.46 19.99
C TYR A 133 28.75 -4.53 20.13
N ARG A 134 28.03 -4.13 19.09
CA ARG A 134 26.58 -4.21 19.08
C ARG A 134 26.10 -5.64 19.35
N THR A 135 24.95 -5.72 19.99
CA THR A 135 24.24 -6.99 20.21
C THR A 135 23.75 -7.52 18.88
N TYR A 136 23.84 -8.84 18.68
CA TYR A 136 23.40 -9.44 17.43
C TYR A 136 22.89 -10.87 17.58
N VAL A 137 22.09 -11.25 16.58
CA VAL A 137 21.78 -12.64 16.24
C VAL A 137 22.24 -12.87 14.80
N GLU A 138 23.04 -13.90 14.57
CA GLU A 138 23.68 -14.15 13.27
C GLU A 138 23.60 -15.63 12.86
N GLY A 139 23.12 -15.92 11.65
CA GLY A 139 23.17 -17.27 11.12
C GLY A 139 22.19 -18.25 11.78
N LEU A 140 21.18 -17.76 12.50
CA LEU A 140 20.22 -18.63 13.19
C LEU A 140 19.36 -19.37 12.17
N SER A 141 18.96 -20.59 12.53
CA SER A 141 17.92 -21.33 11.83
C SER A 141 16.74 -21.52 12.78
N ILE A 142 15.64 -20.81 12.54
CA ILE A 142 14.45 -20.82 13.40
C ILE A 142 13.33 -21.48 12.61
N HIS A 143 12.97 -22.71 12.95
CA HIS A 143 11.97 -23.41 12.14
C HIS A 143 11.05 -24.36 12.90
N HIS A 144 9.84 -24.53 12.36
CA HIS A 144 8.79 -25.33 13.01
C HIS A 144 8.54 -24.83 14.44
N CYS A 145 8.42 -23.51 14.59
CA CYS A 145 8.23 -22.82 15.86
C CYS A 145 6.79 -22.34 16.00
N PHE A 146 6.30 -22.30 17.23
CA PHE A 146 4.90 -22.08 17.55
C PHE A 146 4.58 -20.65 17.97
N SER A 147 5.52 -19.72 17.86
CA SER A 147 5.23 -18.29 17.79
C SER A 147 6.47 -17.53 17.31
N ARG A 148 6.30 -16.60 16.37
CA ARG A 148 7.30 -15.67 15.83
C ARG A 148 8.65 -16.33 15.45
N CYS A 149 9.63 -15.51 15.11
CA CYS A 149 11.03 -15.90 14.93
C CYS A 149 11.87 -15.08 15.92
N VAL A 150 12.19 -13.83 15.57
CA VAL A 150 12.88 -12.89 16.45
C VAL A 150 11.93 -11.75 16.79
N SER A 151 11.69 -11.55 18.07
CA SER A 151 10.84 -10.47 18.60
C SER A 151 11.70 -9.39 19.23
N ILE A 152 11.46 -8.16 18.81
CA ILE A 152 12.15 -6.95 19.26
C ILE A 152 11.10 -6.10 19.98
N HIS A 153 11.24 -5.95 21.29
CA HIS A 153 10.32 -5.20 22.13
C HIS A 153 11.11 -4.13 22.89
N ALA A 154 10.79 -2.85 22.62
CA ALA A 154 11.49 -1.67 23.15
C ALA A 154 13.02 -1.80 23.13
N THR A 155 13.53 -2.36 22.04
CA THR A 155 14.96 -2.63 21.83
C THR A 155 15.40 -1.96 20.53
N ASN A 156 16.52 -1.25 20.58
CA ASN A 156 17.02 -0.41 19.49
C ASN A 156 18.45 -0.77 19.13
N GLY A 157 18.80 -0.69 17.86
CA GLY A 157 20.19 -0.92 17.42
C GLY A 157 20.61 -2.39 17.36
N LEU A 158 19.66 -3.34 17.44
CA LEU A 158 19.93 -4.77 17.31
C LEU A 158 20.32 -5.11 15.86
N LEU A 159 21.33 -5.97 15.69
CA LEU A 159 21.67 -6.58 14.40
C LEU A 159 21.07 -7.99 14.29
N ILE A 160 20.24 -8.22 13.28
CA ILE A 160 19.71 -9.52 12.89
C ILE A 160 20.25 -9.84 11.51
N LYS A 161 21.13 -10.83 11.43
CA LYS A 161 21.91 -11.12 10.22
C LYS A 161 21.85 -12.59 9.82
N ASP A 162 21.81 -12.86 8.52
CA ASP A 162 21.94 -14.21 7.94
C ASP A 162 20.99 -15.26 8.57
N THR A 163 19.83 -14.80 9.09
CA THR A 163 18.92 -15.63 9.88
C THR A 163 17.79 -16.17 9.02
N VAL A 164 17.54 -17.48 9.13
CA VAL A 164 16.44 -18.18 8.46
C VAL A 164 15.28 -18.36 9.42
N GLY A 165 14.08 -17.91 9.03
CA GLY A 165 12.81 -18.25 9.67
C GLY A 165 12.00 -19.13 8.74
N TYR A 166 11.66 -20.36 9.13
CA TYR A 166 10.89 -21.28 8.27
C TYR A 166 9.74 -21.95 9.02
N ASN A 167 8.52 -21.87 8.47
CA ASN A 167 7.36 -22.58 9.02
C ASN A 167 7.10 -22.21 10.49
N THR A 168 6.79 -20.94 10.73
CA THR A 168 6.54 -20.37 12.06
C THR A 168 5.13 -19.77 12.16
N LEU A 169 4.54 -19.79 13.36
CA LEU A 169 3.22 -19.19 13.63
C LEU A 169 3.33 -17.71 14.06
N GLY A 170 2.42 -16.85 13.61
CA GLY A 170 2.43 -15.40 13.88
C GLY A 170 3.55 -14.66 13.14
N HIS A 171 3.59 -13.33 13.27
CA HIS A 171 4.62 -12.50 12.63
C HIS A 171 6.04 -12.97 12.98
N CYS A 172 6.90 -13.23 11.98
CA CYS A 172 8.20 -13.87 12.18
C CYS A 172 9.25 -12.91 12.78
N PHE A 173 9.72 -11.92 12.02
CA PHE A 173 10.55 -10.82 12.55
C PHE A 173 9.62 -9.69 13.00
N PHE A 174 9.47 -9.51 14.30
CA PHE A 174 8.37 -8.75 14.89
C PHE A 174 8.87 -7.61 15.79
N MET A 175 8.43 -6.39 15.50
CA MET A 175 8.58 -5.22 16.38
C MET A 175 7.29 -4.96 17.13
N GLU A 176 7.34 -4.88 18.45
CA GLU A 176 6.15 -5.00 19.29
C GLU A 176 5.40 -3.69 19.49
N ASP A 177 6.10 -2.61 19.86
CA ASP A 177 5.45 -1.43 20.43
C ASP A 177 5.45 -0.17 19.56
N GLY A 178 6.15 -0.19 18.43
CA GLY A 178 6.23 0.95 17.52
C GLY A 178 7.23 2.01 17.97
N ILE A 179 8.18 1.63 18.83
CA ILE A 179 9.29 2.50 19.27
C ILE A 179 10.67 1.94 18.91
N GLU A 180 10.73 0.68 18.46
CA GLU A 180 11.93 -0.05 18.14
C GLU A 180 12.58 0.53 16.87
N GLN A 181 13.77 1.09 17.00
CA GLN A 181 14.44 1.83 15.94
C GLN A 181 15.94 1.51 15.84
N ARG A 182 16.54 1.91 14.72
CA ARG A 182 17.94 1.68 14.36
C ARG A 182 18.35 0.21 14.27
N ASN A 183 17.40 -0.72 14.34
CA ASN A 183 17.69 -2.13 14.17
C ASN A 183 18.08 -2.39 12.71
N ILE A 184 18.99 -3.35 12.50
CA ILE A 184 19.47 -3.75 11.18
C ILE A 184 19.06 -5.19 10.94
N LEU A 185 18.19 -5.40 9.96
CA LEU A 185 17.82 -6.70 9.45
C LEU A 185 18.54 -6.87 8.11
N PHE A 186 19.62 -7.64 8.12
CA PHE A 186 20.51 -7.82 6.97
C PHE A 186 20.52 -9.27 6.50
N HIS A 187 20.14 -9.50 5.23
CA HIS A 187 20.26 -10.79 4.57
C HIS A 187 19.54 -11.94 5.32
N ASN A 188 18.34 -11.67 5.84
CA ASN A 188 17.51 -12.69 6.48
C ASN A 188 16.53 -13.31 5.49
N LEU A 189 16.22 -14.58 5.66
CA LEU A 189 15.30 -15.35 4.82
C LEU A 189 14.13 -15.83 5.67
N GLY A 190 12.93 -15.30 5.41
CA GLY A 190 11.71 -15.79 6.03
C GLY A 190 10.81 -16.50 5.04
N LEU A 191 10.39 -17.71 5.38
CA LEU A 191 9.66 -18.64 4.53
C LEU A 191 8.46 -19.25 5.28
N VAL A 192 7.28 -19.22 4.68
CA VAL A 192 6.08 -19.90 5.21
C VAL A 192 5.70 -19.40 6.61
N THR A 193 5.38 -18.10 6.71
CA THR A 193 4.83 -17.50 7.93
C THR A 193 3.33 -17.76 8.01
N LYS A 194 2.89 -18.44 9.06
CA LYS A 194 1.52 -18.95 9.24
C LYS A 194 0.76 -18.18 10.32
N PRO A 195 -0.58 -18.22 10.33
CA PRO A 195 -1.39 -17.60 11.38
C PRO A 195 -1.10 -18.12 12.78
N GLY A 196 -1.25 -17.24 13.77
CA GLY A 196 -1.22 -17.53 15.21
C GLY A 196 -2.45 -16.96 15.92
N THR A 197 -2.56 -17.21 17.23
CA THR A 197 -3.68 -16.76 18.07
C THR A 197 -3.33 -15.55 18.95
N LEU A 198 -2.03 -15.24 19.11
CA LEU A 198 -1.48 -14.21 19.98
C LEU A 198 -2.11 -12.81 19.81
N LEU A 199 -2.04 -12.23 18.61
CA LEU A 199 -2.62 -10.92 18.31
C LEU A 199 -3.76 -11.05 17.30
N PRO A 200 -4.76 -10.15 17.27
CA PRO A 200 -5.73 -10.08 16.19
C PRO A 200 -5.06 -10.08 14.80
N THR A 201 -3.95 -9.36 14.65
CA THR A 201 -3.17 -9.25 13.40
C THR A 201 -2.51 -10.57 12.98
N ASP A 202 -2.22 -11.47 13.92
CA ASP A 202 -1.67 -12.81 13.65
C ASP A 202 -2.75 -13.79 13.15
N ARG A 203 -4.04 -13.46 13.25
CA ARG A 203 -5.14 -14.41 13.04
C ARG A 203 -5.58 -14.50 11.58
N ASN A 204 -5.89 -15.71 11.14
CA ASN A 204 -6.67 -15.94 9.91
C ASN A 204 -8.15 -15.68 10.14
N SER A 205 -8.96 -15.83 9.08
CA SER A 205 -10.41 -15.63 9.14
C SER A 205 -11.09 -16.44 10.24
N THR A 206 -10.80 -17.74 10.35
CA THR A 206 -11.44 -18.63 11.33
C THR A 206 -11.10 -18.23 12.76
N MET A 207 -9.82 -17.97 13.03
CA MET A 207 -9.36 -17.54 14.35
C MET A 207 -9.92 -16.16 14.71
N CYS A 208 -9.96 -15.23 13.75
CA CYS A 208 -10.47 -13.87 13.96
C CYS A 208 -11.94 -13.87 14.41
N THR A 209 -12.80 -14.66 13.76
CA THR A 209 -14.22 -14.73 14.13
C THR A 209 -14.49 -15.56 15.39
N ALA A 210 -13.59 -16.48 15.75
CA ALA A 210 -13.78 -17.42 16.86
C ALA A 210 -13.20 -16.93 18.20
N ILE A 211 -12.13 -16.13 18.17
CA ILE A 211 -11.50 -15.57 19.38
C ILE A 211 -12.16 -14.23 19.68
N ARG A 212 -13.00 -14.20 20.73
CA ARG A 212 -13.79 -13.01 21.14
C ARG A 212 -13.59 -12.64 22.61
N ASP A 213 -12.56 -13.17 23.26
CA ASP A 213 -12.33 -12.99 24.70
C ASP A 213 -12.06 -11.52 25.09
N HIS A 214 -11.68 -10.67 24.13
CA HIS A 214 -11.24 -9.28 24.35
C HIS A 214 -11.98 -8.24 23.49
N VAL A 215 -13.15 -8.60 22.95
CA VAL A 215 -14.04 -7.66 22.26
C VAL A 215 -15.09 -7.09 23.22
N TYR A 216 -15.73 -5.97 22.86
CA TYR A 216 -16.80 -5.40 23.68
C TYR A 216 -18.16 -6.04 23.36
N GLY A 217 -18.80 -6.62 24.39
CA GLY A 217 -20.10 -7.26 24.27
C GLY A 217 -20.07 -8.45 23.30
N ASN A 218 -21.03 -8.52 22.40
CA ASN A 218 -21.17 -9.63 21.43
C ASN A 218 -20.61 -9.27 20.05
N TYR A 219 -19.64 -8.35 19.96
CA TYR A 219 -19.06 -7.96 18.68
C TYR A 219 -18.43 -9.16 17.96
N GLU A 220 -18.62 -9.21 16.65
CA GLU A 220 -18.01 -10.21 15.78
C GLU A 220 -16.93 -9.52 14.95
N PRO A 221 -15.64 -9.85 15.16
CA PRO A 221 -14.56 -9.29 14.37
C PRO A 221 -14.73 -9.55 12.88
N VAL A 222 -14.40 -8.55 12.07
CA VAL A 222 -14.43 -8.64 10.61
C VAL A 222 -13.02 -8.94 10.10
N PRO A 223 -12.75 -10.13 9.54
CA PRO A 223 -11.38 -10.59 9.27
C PRO A 223 -10.49 -9.64 8.49
N ALA A 224 -10.98 -9.08 7.39
CA ALA A 224 -10.19 -8.22 6.52
C ALA A 224 -9.92 -6.82 7.10
N THR A 225 -10.67 -6.40 8.13
CA THR A 225 -10.55 -5.07 8.74
C THR A 225 -9.91 -5.10 10.12
N ASP A 226 -10.01 -6.22 10.83
CA ASP A 226 -9.59 -6.33 12.24
C ASP A 226 -8.36 -7.24 12.41
N CYS A 227 -8.13 -8.17 11.48
CA CYS A 227 -7.14 -9.25 11.56
C CYS A 227 -6.38 -9.43 10.22
N MET A 228 -5.96 -10.66 9.88
CA MET A 228 -5.40 -11.03 8.56
C MET A 228 -4.24 -10.14 8.12
N ALA A 229 -3.25 -10.05 9.00
CA ALA A 229 -2.06 -9.23 8.80
C ALA A 229 -0.74 -9.96 9.02
N VAL A 230 -0.77 -11.30 9.07
CA VAL A 230 0.41 -12.13 9.33
C VAL A 230 1.52 -11.76 8.36
N SER A 231 2.69 -11.47 8.90
CA SER A 231 3.81 -11.00 8.08
C SER A 231 5.13 -11.62 8.46
N THR A 232 5.96 -11.86 7.45
CA THR A 232 7.31 -12.34 7.70
C THR A 232 8.13 -11.26 8.39
N PHE A 233 8.01 -10.00 7.96
CA PHE A 233 8.59 -8.84 8.63
C PHE A 233 7.46 -7.88 9.03
N TRP A 234 7.23 -7.74 10.33
CA TRP A 234 6.29 -6.80 10.94
C TRP A 234 7.06 -5.62 11.53
N ILE A 235 7.01 -4.49 10.84
CA ILE A 235 7.83 -3.32 11.12
C ILE A 235 6.93 -2.20 11.65
N ALA A 236 6.89 -2.07 12.98
CA ALA A 236 6.02 -1.11 13.68
C ALA A 236 6.55 0.34 13.65
N HIS A 237 7.83 0.52 13.32
CA HIS A 237 8.50 1.84 13.28
C HIS A 237 9.43 1.93 12.05
N PRO A 238 9.37 3.02 11.25
CA PRO A 238 10.03 3.09 9.95
C PRO A 238 11.56 3.21 10.03
N ASN A 239 12.09 3.72 11.13
CA ASN A 239 13.53 3.93 11.30
C ASN A 239 14.27 2.63 11.60
N ASN A 240 14.18 1.64 10.72
CA ASN A 240 14.91 0.38 10.78
C ASN A 240 15.44 0.03 9.40
N ASN A 241 16.60 -0.62 9.35
CA ASN A 241 17.30 -0.91 8.11
C ASN A 241 16.97 -2.33 7.65
N LEU A 242 16.27 -2.46 6.53
CA LEU A 242 15.95 -3.74 5.87
C LEU A 242 16.77 -3.84 4.58
N ILE A 243 17.80 -4.69 4.60
CA ILE A 243 18.76 -4.79 3.51
C ILE A 243 18.90 -6.26 3.11
N ASN A 244 18.75 -6.57 1.82
CA ASN A 244 18.93 -7.91 1.25
C ASN A 244 18.05 -9.01 1.88
N ASN A 245 16.93 -8.68 2.51
CA ASN A 245 16.06 -9.68 3.11
C ASN A 245 15.14 -10.32 2.06
N VAL A 246 14.73 -11.55 2.31
CA VAL A 246 13.74 -12.25 1.51
C VAL A 246 12.55 -12.68 2.37
N ALA A 247 11.34 -12.37 1.91
CA ALA A 247 10.09 -12.82 2.53
C ALA A 247 9.24 -13.59 1.51
N ALA A 248 8.99 -14.87 1.78
CA ALA A 248 8.18 -15.66 0.88
C ALA A 248 7.21 -16.63 1.53
N GLY A 249 6.05 -16.81 0.89
CA GLY A 249 5.04 -17.76 1.35
C GLY A 249 4.34 -17.32 2.64
N SER A 250 4.35 -16.03 2.98
CA SER A 250 3.57 -15.52 4.11
C SER A 250 2.08 -15.62 3.82
N GLN A 251 1.30 -15.99 4.85
CA GLN A 251 -0.14 -16.11 4.77
C GLN A 251 -0.85 -14.78 4.46
N ASP A 252 -0.24 -13.64 4.76
CA ASP A 252 -0.70 -12.34 4.29
C ASP A 252 0.44 -11.58 3.59
N ALA A 253 1.27 -10.84 4.32
CA ALA A 253 2.29 -9.97 3.72
C ALA A 253 3.71 -10.49 3.89
N GLY A 254 4.60 -10.22 2.94
CA GLY A 254 6.04 -10.47 3.10
C GLY A 254 6.63 -9.48 4.11
N ILE A 255 6.65 -8.20 3.74
CA ILE A 255 7.08 -7.09 4.60
C ILE A 255 5.90 -6.15 4.80
N TRP A 256 5.53 -5.89 6.05
CA TRP A 256 4.48 -4.95 6.40
C TRP A 256 5.04 -3.86 7.32
N TYR A 257 5.08 -2.62 6.83
CA TYR A 257 5.24 -1.42 7.65
C TYR A 257 3.86 -0.95 8.13
N ILE A 258 3.64 -1.06 9.43
CA ILE A 258 2.37 -0.73 10.09
C ILE A 258 2.66 0.23 11.22
N PHE A 259 1.92 1.32 11.31
CA PHE A 259 2.34 2.42 12.18
C PHE A 259 1.45 2.48 13.42
N HIS A 260 2.08 2.34 14.58
CA HIS A 260 1.39 2.55 15.85
C HIS A 260 1.25 4.06 16.07
N LYS A 261 0.00 4.56 16.06
CA LYS A 261 -0.28 5.99 16.21
C LYS A 261 0.25 6.55 17.54
N VAL A 262 0.24 5.73 18.59
CA VAL A 262 0.95 5.95 19.84
C VAL A 262 1.67 4.66 20.20
N PRO A 263 2.77 4.71 20.96
CA PRO A 263 3.37 3.50 21.51
C PRO A 263 2.35 2.64 22.26
N THR A 264 2.44 1.34 22.05
CA THR A 264 1.58 0.33 22.67
C THR A 264 2.28 -0.31 23.87
N GLY A 265 1.60 -1.26 24.53
CA GLY A 265 2.21 -2.13 25.52
C GLY A 265 2.94 -1.40 26.65
N ASP A 266 4.09 -1.94 27.04
CA ASP A 266 4.95 -1.40 28.11
C ASP A 266 5.63 -0.09 27.70
N SER A 267 5.60 0.25 26.41
CA SER A 267 6.17 1.48 25.87
C SER A 267 5.18 2.65 25.83
N HIS A 268 3.94 2.46 26.29
CA HIS A 268 2.90 3.49 26.22
C HIS A 268 3.34 4.82 26.85
N GLY A 269 3.15 5.92 26.11
CA GLY A 269 3.50 7.28 26.55
C GLY A 269 4.98 7.68 26.41
N LEU A 270 5.86 6.79 25.94
CA LEU A 270 7.29 7.13 25.76
C LEU A 270 7.56 8.08 24.60
N PHE A 271 6.78 7.99 23.52
CA PHE A 271 6.83 8.88 22.36
C PHE A 271 5.50 9.62 22.17
N PRO A 272 5.53 10.85 21.59
CA PRO A 272 4.31 11.56 21.26
C PRO A 272 3.52 10.83 20.16
N GLU A 273 2.24 11.17 20.07
CA GLU A 273 1.34 10.70 19.01
C GLU A 273 1.92 10.98 17.62
N THR A 274 1.68 10.07 16.67
CA THR A 274 2.15 10.08 15.27
C THR A 274 3.66 10.04 15.07
N LYS A 275 4.47 9.85 16.13
CA LYS A 275 5.94 9.82 15.99
C LYS A 275 6.42 8.80 14.96
N ALA A 276 5.89 7.58 14.99
CA ALA A 276 6.24 6.54 14.02
C ALA A 276 5.83 6.91 12.60
N GLU A 277 4.63 7.49 12.42
CA GLU A 277 4.09 7.93 11.12
C GLU A 277 4.92 9.04 10.47
N LEU A 278 5.56 9.88 11.28
CA LEU A 278 6.33 11.04 10.83
C LEU A 278 7.82 10.75 10.68
N THR A 279 8.32 9.65 11.21
CA THR A 279 9.75 9.38 11.27
C THR A 279 10.30 8.96 9.90
N PRO A 280 11.43 9.53 9.43
CA PRO A 280 12.05 9.09 8.18
C PRO A 280 12.37 7.59 8.17
N LEU A 281 12.16 6.98 7.00
CA LEU A 281 12.48 5.57 6.76
C LEU A 281 13.98 5.32 6.97
N GLY A 282 14.31 4.18 7.58
CA GLY A 282 15.67 3.63 7.52
C GLY A 282 16.03 3.18 6.09
N ILE A 283 17.15 2.48 5.96
CA ILE A 283 17.57 1.95 4.66
C ILE A 283 16.62 0.81 4.25
N PHE A 284 15.98 0.93 3.09
CA PHE A 284 15.30 -0.18 2.43
C PHE A 284 15.99 -0.46 1.10
N TYR A 285 16.74 -1.56 1.03
CA TYR A 285 17.57 -1.85 -0.12
C TYR A 285 17.57 -3.34 -0.49
N ASN A 286 17.27 -3.62 -1.77
CA ASN A 286 17.45 -4.93 -2.39
C ASN A 286 16.73 -6.08 -1.65
N ASN A 287 15.54 -5.79 -1.09
CA ASN A 287 14.70 -6.81 -0.50
C ASN A 287 13.87 -7.52 -1.57
N LYS A 288 13.59 -8.81 -1.36
CA LYS A 288 12.80 -9.64 -2.27
C LYS A 288 11.55 -10.17 -1.54
N VAL A 289 10.40 -10.08 -2.18
CA VAL A 289 9.11 -10.47 -1.59
C VAL A 289 8.29 -11.27 -2.59
N HIS A 290 8.02 -12.55 -2.32
CA HIS A 290 7.34 -13.39 -3.30
C HIS A 290 6.43 -14.46 -2.75
N SER A 291 5.47 -14.91 -3.57
CA SER A 291 4.57 -16.02 -3.19
C SER A 291 3.76 -15.73 -1.92
N ASN A 292 3.54 -14.46 -1.56
CA ASN A 292 2.72 -14.07 -0.43
C ASN A 292 1.25 -13.94 -0.85
N PHE A 293 0.33 -14.21 0.07
CA PHE A 293 -1.10 -14.31 -0.27
C PHE A 293 -1.81 -12.95 -0.40
N LYS A 294 -1.36 -11.92 0.32
CA LYS A 294 -1.92 -10.56 0.28
C LYS A 294 -0.97 -9.61 -0.42
N ALA A 295 0.26 -9.43 0.08
CA ALA A 295 1.18 -8.50 -0.53
C ALA A 295 2.64 -8.90 -0.37
N GLY A 296 3.49 -8.49 -1.31
CA GLY A 296 4.93 -8.53 -1.13
C GLY A 296 5.38 -7.51 -0.08
N LEU A 297 5.29 -6.23 -0.44
CA LEU A 297 5.48 -5.08 0.46
C LEU A 297 4.13 -4.41 0.75
N PHE A 298 3.87 -4.07 2.00
CA PHE A 298 2.67 -3.34 2.41
C PHE A 298 3.05 -2.19 3.35
N ILE A 299 2.79 -0.96 2.93
CA ILE A 299 3.00 0.27 3.73
C ILE A 299 1.64 0.96 3.83
N ASP A 300 0.87 0.61 4.85
CA ASP A 300 -0.45 1.17 5.15
C ASP A 300 -0.89 0.60 6.52
N LYS A 301 -1.96 1.18 7.07
CA LYS A 301 -2.62 0.83 8.32
C LYS A 301 -1.83 1.19 9.57
N GLY A 302 -2.57 1.17 10.66
CA GLY A 302 -2.05 1.11 12.01
C GLY A 302 -2.72 -0.01 12.78
N VAL A 303 -2.60 0.05 14.09
CA VAL A 303 -3.32 -0.82 15.01
C VAL A 303 -4.17 0.00 15.96
N LYS A 304 -5.26 -0.60 16.46
CA LYS A 304 -6.08 -0.01 17.52
C LYS A 304 -5.27 0.05 18.81
N THR A 305 -5.07 1.26 19.34
CA THR A 305 -4.24 1.51 20.53
C THR A 305 -5.03 1.68 21.83
N THR A 306 -6.34 1.47 21.79
CA THR A 306 -7.24 1.54 22.96
C THR A 306 -7.86 0.19 23.27
N SER A 307 -8.26 -0.03 24.52
CA SER A 307 -9.05 -1.20 24.91
C SER A 307 -10.43 -1.22 24.23
N ALA A 308 -11.06 -2.38 24.12
CA ALA A 308 -12.42 -2.49 23.58
C ALA A 308 -13.43 -1.73 24.46
N SER A 309 -14.36 -1.01 23.84
CA SER A 309 -15.37 -0.18 24.51
C SER A 309 -16.69 -0.15 23.72
N ALA A 310 -17.72 0.49 24.28
CA ALA A 310 -18.98 0.69 23.57
C ALA A 310 -18.83 1.50 22.26
N ALA A 311 -17.87 2.43 22.22
CA ALA A 311 -17.61 3.31 21.09
C ALA A 311 -16.80 2.60 19.98
N ASP A 312 -15.80 1.80 20.37
CA ASP A 312 -15.06 0.93 19.45
C ASP A 312 -14.93 -0.46 20.06
N LYS A 313 -15.70 -1.40 19.51
CA LYS A 313 -15.90 -2.73 20.07
C LYS A 313 -14.79 -3.71 19.75
N ARG A 314 -13.88 -3.35 18.84
CA ARG A 314 -12.78 -4.18 18.37
C ARG A 314 -11.73 -4.41 19.46
N GLU A 315 -11.04 -5.54 19.37
CA GLU A 315 -9.95 -5.92 20.28
C GLU A 315 -8.77 -4.94 20.17
N TYR A 316 -8.01 -4.78 21.26
CA TYR A 316 -6.75 -4.05 21.26
C TYR A 316 -5.76 -4.67 20.26
N LEU A 317 -4.99 -3.84 19.54
CA LEU A 317 -4.10 -4.25 18.46
C LEU A 317 -4.76 -4.89 17.23
N SER A 318 -6.09 -4.78 17.07
CA SER A 318 -6.73 -5.04 15.78
C SER A 318 -6.20 -4.07 14.72
N LEU A 319 -6.24 -4.46 13.45
CA LEU A 319 -5.94 -3.53 12.36
C LEU A 319 -6.81 -2.26 12.46
N ASP A 320 -6.19 -1.13 12.10
CA ASP A 320 -6.85 0.18 12.08
C ASP A 320 -6.48 0.97 10.82
N ASN A 321 -7.42 1.81 10.38
CA ASN A 321 -7.32 2.58 9.14
C ASN A 321 -6.84 4.03 9.38
N ASN A 322 -6.42 4.37 10.60
CA ASN A 322 -6.17 5.76 10.98
C ASN A 322 -4.73 6.23 10.74
N ALA A 323 -3.73 5.35 10.83
CA ALA A 323 -2.34 5.77 10.68
C ALA A 323 -1.99 6.05 9.21
N ARG A 324 -1.20 7.12 8.97
CA ARG A 324 -0.72 7.55 7.65
C ARG A 324 0.76 7.88 7.71
N PHE A 325 1.57 7.08 7.04
CA PHE A 325 3.01 7.31 6.95
C PHE A 325 3.31 8.54 6.10
N ARG A 326 3.85 9.58 6.71
CA ARG A 326 4.17 10.86 6.08
C ARG A 326 5.49 11.37 6.66
N PRO A 327 6.63 10.84 6.22
CA PRO A 327 7.93 11.16 6.81
C PRO A 327 8.30 12.64 6.68
N HIS A 328 8.68 13.26 7.79
CA HIS A 328 9.14 14.65 7.86
C HIS A 328 10.45 14.72 8.65
N GLN A 329 11.25 15.76 8.41
CA GLN A 329 12.52 15.94 9.13
C GLN A 329 12.29 15.97 10.65
N ASP A 330 13.10 15.22 11.39
CA ASP A 330 13.01 15.04 12.85
C ASP A 330 11.67 14.46 13.35
N ALA A 331 10.87 13.91 12.45
CA ALA A 331 9.49 13.51 12.68
C ALA A 331 8.61 14.67 13.21
N ASN A 332 8.76 15.85 12.59
CA ASN A 332 7.99 17.05 12.90
C ASN A 332 7.17 17.47 11.67
N PRO A 333 5.83 17.51 11.74
CA PRO A 333 4.98 17.86 10.60
C PRO A 333 5.13 19.33 10.13
N GLU A 334 5.74 20.19 10.94
CA GLU A 334 6.04 21.59 10.58
C GLU A 334 7.35 21.74 9.79
N LYS A 335 8.15 20.67 9.69
CA LYS A 335 9.41 20.66 8.94
C LYS A 335 9.22 20.09 7.55
N PRO A 336 10.16 20.27 6.61
CA PRO A 336 10.03 19.68 5.28
C PRO A 336 9.82 18.16 5.30
N ARG A 337 9.05 17.67 4.33
CA ARG A 337 8.90 16.24 4.04
C ARG A 337 10.24 15.61 3.68
N VAL A 338 10.41 14.33 4.03
CA VAL A 338 11.60 13.53 3.72
C VAL A 338 11.13 12.29 2.97
N ALA A 339 11.35 12.22 1.66
CA ALA A 339 10.90 11.09 0.87
C ALA A 339 11.46 9.75 1.39
N ALA A 340 10.57 8.78 1.61
CA ALA A 340 10.97 7.41 1.94
C ALA A 340 11.42 6.69 0.67
N LEU A 341 12.68 6.28 0.62
CA LEU A 341 13.26 5.60 -0.53
C LEU A 341 13.19 4.07 -0.39
N ILE A 342 12.51 3.44 -1.33
CA ILE A 342 12.45 1.99 -1.51
C ILE A 342 13.26 1.65 -2.76
N GLU A 343 14.45 1.11 -2.58
CA GLU A 343 15.36 0.86 -3.69
C GLU A 343 15.56 -0.64 -3.95
N ARG A 344 15.51 -1.03 -5.23
CA ARG A 344 15.75 -2.40 -5.70
C ARG A 344 14.82 -3.45 -5.08
N LEU A 345 13.55 -3.11 -4.89
CA LEU A 345 12.54 -4.09 -4.49
C LEU A 345 12.32 -5.08 -5.63
N ILE A 346 12.36 -6.39 -5.33
CA ILE A 346 11.95 -7.44 -6.25
C ILE A 346 10.69 -8.11 -5.70
N ALA A 347 9.56 -7.92 -6.37
CA ALA A 347 8.28 -8.47 -5.95
C ALA A 347 7.69 -9.39 -7.03
N TYR A 348 7.49 -10.68 -6.73
CA TYR A 348 6.91 -11.57 -7.72
C TYR A 348 5.97 -12.65 -7.19
N LYS A 349 5.05 -13.12 -8.02
CA LYS A 349 4.08 -14.18 -7.68
C LYS A 349 3.30 -13.93 -6.39
N ASN A 350 3.11 -12.67 -5.99
CA ASN A 350 2.23 -12.35 -4.87
C ASN A 350 0.78 -12.36 -5.37
N ASN A 351 -0.12 -12.98 -4.59
CA ASN A 351 -1.48 -13.26 -5.06
C ASN A 351 -2.34 -12.01 -5.26
N ASP A 352 -2.12 -10.94 -4.48
CA ASP A 352 -2.81 -9.66 -4.69
C ASP A 352 -1.80 -8.59 -5.14
N HIS A 353 -0.97 -8.06 -4.25
CA HIS A 353 -0.06 -6.95 -4.58
C HIS A 353 1.42 -7.37 -4.55
N GLY A 354 2.21 -6.93 -5.53
CA GLY A 354 3.66 -6.90 -5.39
C GLY A 354 4.06 -5.88 -4.32
N ALA A 355 3.49 -4.67 -4.41
CA ALA A 355 3.53 -3.68 -3.35
C ALA A 355 2.23 -2.86 -3.26
N TRP A 356 1.77 -2.59 -2.04
CA TRP A 356 0.75 -1.59 -1.72
C TRP A 356 1.37 -0.51 -0.84
N VAL A 357 1.26 0.75 -1.26
CA VAL A 357 1.92 1.86 -0.59
C VAL A 357 0.94 3.03 -0.48
N ARG A 358 0.63 3.42 0.77
CA ARG A 358 -0.21 4.57 1.12
C ARG A 358 0.56 5.53 2.02
N GLY A 359 0.34 6.83 1.82
CA GLY A 359 0.88 7.87 2.69
C GLY A 359 1.40 9.09 1.92
N GLY A 360 2.38 9.78 2.51
CA GLY A 360 3.06 10.95 1.97
C GLY A 360 4.12 10.61 0.92
N ASP A 361 5.27 11.29 1.00
CA ASP A 361 6.35 11.19 0.00
C ASP A 361 7.08 9.84 0.05
N ILE A 362 6.86 9.00 -0.96
CA ILE A 362 7.48 7.67 -1.09
C ILE A 362 7.95 7.47 -2.52
N ILE A 363 9.22 7.07 -2.68
CA ILE A 363 9.87 6.85 -3.97
C ILE A 363 10.28 5.38 -4.08
N ILE A 364 9.82 4.69 -5.12
CA ILE A 364 10.26 3.35 -5.49
C ILE A 364 11.11 3.45 -6.74
N GLN A 365 12.36 2.96 -6.70
CA GLN A 365 13.21 2.98 -7.89
C GLN A 365 13.99 1.70 -8.10
N ASN A 366 14.45 1.49 -9.34
CA ASN A 366 15.31 0.37 -9.73
C ASN A 366 14.73 -1.00 -9.36
N SER A 367 13.40 -1.13 -9.40
CA SER A 367 12.64 -2.25 -8.84
C SER A 367 12.02 -3.14 -9.93
N GLY A 368 11.70 -4.39 -9.58
CA GLY A 368 11.13 -5.38 -10.49
C GLY A 368 9.84 -6.00 -9.94
N PHE A 369 8.77 -5.99 -10.73
CA PHE A 369 7.47 -6.53 -10.38
C PHE A 369 7.03 -7.55 -11.42
N ALA A 370 6.79 -8.79 -11.03
CA ALA A 370 6.44 -9.82 -12.01
C ALA A 370 5.44 -10.87 -11.50
N ASP A 371 4.50 -11.29 -12.35
CA ASP A 371 3.51 -12.33 -12.00
C ASP A 371 2.65 -12.03 -10.76
N ASN A 372 2.55 -10.77 -10.35
CA ASN A 372 1.68 -10.36 -9.25
C ASN A 372 0.25 -10.13 -9.77
N GLY A 373 -0.75 -10.22 -8.89
CA GLY A 373 -2.11 -9.77 -9.24
C GLY A 373 -2.12 -8.30 -9.67
N ILE A 374 -1.44 -7.48 -8.88
CA ILE A 374 -1.16 -6.07 -9.13
C ILE A 374 0.33 -5.87 -8.84
N GLY A 375 1.11 -5.35 -9.78
CA GLY A 375 2.54 -5.13 -9.55
C GLY A 375 2.78 -4.11 -8.43
N LEU A 376 2.29 -2.89 -8.59
CA LEU A 376 2.40 -1.80 -7.62
C LEU A 376 1.11 -1.00 -7.54
N THR A 377 0.68 -0.68 -6.32
CA THR A 377 -0.39 0.28 -6.04
C THR A 377 0.16 1.44 -5.21
N PHE A 378 -0.01 2.65 -5.72
CA PHE A 378 0.19 3.87 -4.96
C PHE A 378 -1.14 4.48 -4.56
N ALA A 379 -1.20 4.98 -3.34
CA ALA A 379 -2.33 5.67 -2.72
C ALA A 379 -1.80 6.89 -1.95
N SER A 380 -1.34 7.90 -2.69
CA SER A 380 -0.80 9.13 -2.07
C SER A 380 -1.93 9.93 -1.42
N ASP A 381 -1.66 10.48 -0.24
CA ASP A 381 -2.58 11.38 0.49
C ASP A 381 -2.51 12.85 0.00
N GLY A 382 -1.78 13.11 -1.09
CA GLY A 382 -1.36 14.44 -1.53
C GLY A 382 -2.45 15.41 -2.00
N SER A 383 -3.66 14.92 -2.30
CA SER A 383 -4.75 15.79 -2.77
C SER A 383 -5.70 16.22 -1.64
N PHE A 384 -6.00 15.33 -0.69
CA PHE A 384 -6.84 15.57 0.51
C PHE A 384 -7.00 14.27 1.32
N PRO A 385 -7.21 14.27 2.66
CA PRO A 385 -7.09 15.38 3.62
C PRO A 385 -5.76 15.40 4.42
N SER A 386 -4.95 14.34 4.37
CA SER A 386 -3.97 14.06 5.44
C SER A 386 -2.56 14.67 5.24
N ASP A 387 -2.03 14.75 4.02
CA ASP A 387 -0.70 15.33 3.73
C ASP A 387 -0.69 16.03 2.36
N GLU A 388 -1.42 17.13 2.24
CA GLU A 388 -1.58 17.86 0.98
C GLU A 388 -0.23 18.30 0.38
N GLY A 389 -0.12 18.11 -0.94
CA GLY A 389 1.10 18.37 -1.69
C GLY A 389 2.17 17.29 -1.58
N SER A 390 1.95 16.21 -0.84
CA SER A 390 2.79 15.00 -0.96
C SER A 390 2.57 14.30 -2.30
N SER A 391 3.49 13.43 -2.68
CA SER A 391 3.41 12.66 -3.93
C SER A 391 4.16 11.34 -3.84
N GLN A 392 3.77 10.37 -4.64
CA GLN A 392 4.48 9.10 -4.73
C GLN A 392 5.07 8.91 -6.13
N GLU A 393 6.27 8.37 -6.22
CA GLU A 393 6.96 8.18 -7.49
C GLU A 393 7.47 6.75 -7.63
N VAL A 394 7.32 6.19 -8.84
CA VAL A 394 8.04 4.98 -9.26
C VAL A 394 8.84 5.28 -10.51
N SER A 395 10.13 4.91 -10.48
CA SER A 395 11.01 5.13 -11.62
C SER A 395 12.01 4.02 -11.91
N ASN A 396 12.52 3.97 -13.13
CA ASN A 396 13.57 3.04 -13.57
C ASN A 396 13.25 1.57 -13.22
N SER A 397 11.97 1.18 -13.34
CA SER A 397 11.48 -0.10 -12.84
C SER A 397 10.84 -0.94 -13.94
N LEU A 398 10.86 -2.26 -13.74
CA LEU A 398 10.37 -3.24 -14.70
C LEU A 398 9.09 -3.90 -14.19
N PHE A 399 8.07 -3.93 -15.03
CA PHE A 399 6.80 -4.61 -14.77
C PHE A 399 6.61 -5.73 -15.80
N VAL A 400 6.44 -6.96 -15.34
CA VAL A 400 6.20 -8.13 -16.19
C VAL A 400 4.86 -8.73 -15.80
N GLY A 401 3.84 -8.62 -16.66
CA GLY A 401 2.51 -9.16 -16.36
C GLY A 401 2.55 -10.67 -16.17
N GLU A 402 3.08 -11.36 -17.18
CA GLU A 402 3.18 -12.81 -17.22
C GLU A 402 4.55 -13.28 -17.73
N SER A 403 5.44 -13.63 -16.81
CA SER A 403 6.81 -14.07 -17.12
C SER A 403 6.88 -15.50 -17.66
N LYS A 404 8.08 -15.97 -18.06
CA LYS A 404 8.35 -17.39 -18.38
C LYS A 404 8.43 -18.30 -17.14
N ASN A 405 8.32 -17.74 -15.93
CA ASN A 405 8.15 -18.52 -14.71
C ASN A 405 6.68 -18.95 -14.58
N TYR A 406 6.32 -20.05 -15.22
CA TYR A 406 4.95 -20.59 -15.19
C TYR A 406 4.52 -21.10 -13.80
N GLY A 407 5.46 -21.30 -12.89
CA GLY A 407 5.21 -21.91 -11.58
C GLY A 407 4.91 -23.40 -11.67
N TYR A 408 4.49 -23.99 -10.55
CA TYR A 408 4.29 -25.43 -10.39
C TYR A 408 2.91 -25.72 -9.77
N LEU A 409 2.24 -26.75 -10.28
CA LEU A 409 0.93 -27.20 -9.77
C LEU A 409 1.15 -28.13 -8.57
N GLY A 410 0.57 -27.80 -7.41
CA GLY A 410 0.70 -28.60 -6.18
C GLY A 410 1.32 -27.85 -4.99
N GLY A 411 1.63 -26.56 -5.15
CA GLY A 411 1.94 -25.68 -4.02
C GLY A 411 0.68 -25.20 -3.27
N GLN A 412 0.85 -24.29 -2.31
CA GLN A 412 -0.26 -23.71 -1.56
C GLN A 412 -1.17 -22.81 -2.41
N ASN A 413 -0.65 -22.22 -3.49
CA ASN A 413 -1.49 -21.48 -4.43
C ASN A 413 -2.30 -22.45 -5.29
N LYS A 414 -3.62 -22.44 -5.09
CA LYS A 414 -4.57 -23.28 -5.84
C LYS A 414 -4.97 -22.72 -7.21
N TYR A 415 -4.59 -21.48 -7.52
CA TYR A 415 -5.05 -20.81 -8.74
C TYR A 415 -4.14 -21.16 -9.92
N TRP A 416 -4.72 -21.82 -10.91
CA TRP A 416 -4.04 -22.27 -12.13
C TRP A 416 -4.92 -21.99 -13.34
N GLY A 417 -4.31 -21.63 -14.47
CA GLY A 417 -5.06 -21.40 -15.70
C GLY A 417 -4.21 -20.92 -16.86
N THR A 418 -4.86 -20.65 -17.99
CA THR A 418 -4.20 -20.20 -19.21
C THR A 418 -3.61 -18.80 -19.04
N GLY A 419 -2.32 -18.67 -19.38
CA GLY A 419 -1.64 -17.39 -19.52
C GLY A 419 -1.96 -16.71 -20.85
N GLY A 420 -1.84 -15.38 -20.89
CA GLY A 420 -2.00 -14.58 -22.10
C GLY A 420 -0.87 -14.77 -23.12
N ILE A 421 0.31 -15.22 -22.67
CA ILE A 421 1.44 -15.50 -23.56
C ILE A 421 1.47 -17.00 -23.92
N ASN A 422 1.47 -17.29 -25.22
CA ASN A 422 1.58 -18.65 -25.79
C ASN A 422 0.48 -19.64 -25.35
N ASN A 423 -0.60 -19.16 -24.71
CA ASN A 423 -1.68 -19.99 -24.14
C ASN A 423 -1.20 -21.14 -23.24
N ARG A 424 -0.03 -20.99 -22.60
CA ARG A 424 0.49 -21.99 -21.67
C ARG A 424 -0.17 -21.84 -20.31
N THR A 425 -0.46 -22.96 -19.67
CA THR A 425 -1.01 -22.94 -18.31
C THR A 425 0.05 -22.56 -17.28
N ARG A 426 -0.35 -21.78 -16.27
CA ARG A 426 0.54 -21.23 -15.24
C ARG A 426 -0.17 -21.05 -13.90
N THR A 427 0.59 -20.83 -12.84
CA THR A 427 0.07 -20.27 -11.59
C THR A 427 -0.49 -18.88 -11.83
N LEU A 428 -1.69 -18.60 -11.31
CA LEU A 428 -2.35 -17.31 -11.43
C LEU A 428 -2.47 -16.62 -10.07
N PRO A 429 -2.52 -15.28 -10.03
CA PRO A 429 -2.84 -14.54 -8.82
C PRO A 429 -4.36 -14.59 -8.56
N ARG A 430 -4.74 -14.85 -7.30
CA ARG A 430 -6.10 -14.74 -6.72
C ARG A 430 -7.25 -15.55 -7.34
N ASN A 431 -7.42 -15.55 -8.65
CA ASN A 431 -8.47 -16.28 -9.38
C ASN A 431 -8.14 -16.33 -10.88
N ARG A 432 -8.71 -17.30 -11.61
CA ARG A 432 -8.59 -17.40 -13.07
C ARG A 432 -8.99 -16.11 -13.81
N THR A 433 -10.01 -15.42 -13.32
CA THR A 433 -10.60 -14.22 -13.96
C THR A 433 -10.11 -12.90 -13.38
N TYR A 434 -9.23 -12.94 -12.35
CA TYR A 434 -8.79 -11.73 -11.66
C TYR A 434 -8.05 -10.79 -12.62
N PRO A 435 -8.50 -9.54 -12.83
CA PRO A 435 -7.84 -8.63 -13.75
C PRO A 435 -6.45 -8.27 -13.24
N ILE A 436 -5.41 -8.63 -14.00
CA ILE A 436 -4.01 -8.34 -13.67
C ILE A 436 -3.67 -6.91 -14.09
N ARG A 437 -2.96 -6.18 -13.23
CA ARG A 437 -2.49 -4.81 -13.49
C ARG A 437 -1.00 -4.68 -13.19
N GLY A 438 -0.21 -4.11 -14.09
CA GLY A 438 1.20 -3.84 -13.81
C GLY A 438 1.35 -2.75 -12.75
N PHE A 439 0.86 -1.56 -13.08
CA PHE A 439 0.79 -0.41 -12.18
C PHE A 439 -0.68 -0.02 -11.97
N GLN A 440 -1.07 0.20 -10.72
CA GLN A 440 -2.41 0.59 -10.34
C GLN A 440 -2.42 1.98 -9.72
N ILE A 441 -3.15 2.89 -10.37
CA ILE A 441 -3.40 4.24 -9.90
C ILE A 441 -4.52 4.22 -8.87
N TYR A 442 -4.27 4.83 -7.71
CA TYR A 442 -5.26 5.05 -6.67
C TYR A 442 -4.93 6.35 -5.92
N ASP A 443 -5.95 7.14 -5.56
CA ASP A 443 -5.79 8.46 -4.96
C ASP A 443 -4.84 9.38 -5.79
N GLY A 444 -3.77 9.90 -5.17
CA GLY A 444 -2.69 10.64 -5.81
C GLY A 444 -2.45 12.03 -5.19
N PRO A 445 -1.41 12.76 -5.63
CA PRO A 445 -0.67 12.61 -6.89
C PRO A 445 0.36 11.47 -6.93
N ILE A 446 0.46 10.81 -8.09
CA ILE A 446 1.50 9.82 -8.38
C ILE A 446 2.32 10.20 -9.61
N ARG A 447 3.54 9.69 -9.70
CA ARG A 447 4.43 9.79 -10.86
C ARG A 447 4.93 8.41 -11.25
N LEU A 448 4.70 8.02 -12.50
CA LEU A 448 5.25 6.81 -13.11
C LEU A 448 6.18 7.23 -14.24
N THR A 449 7.48 7.02 -14.10
CA THR A 449 8.45 7.49 -15.10
C THR A 449 9.58 6.51 -15.39
N LYS A 450 10.07 6.45 -16.64
CA LYS A 450 11.21 5.58 -17.02
C LYS A 450 10.99 4.11 -16.66
N CYS A 451 9.75 3.63 -16.74
CA CYS A 451 9.39 2.25 -16.43
C CYS A 451 9.09 1.46 -17.71
N THR A 452 9.41 0.18 -17.70
CA THR A 452 9.15 -0.72 -18.84
C THR A 452 8.09 -1.75 -18.46
N PHE A 453 7.14 -1.99 -19.36
CA PHE A 453 6.07 -2.97 -19.20
C PHE A 453 6.20 -4.08 -20.25
N ASN A 454 6.21 -5.34 -19.79
CA ASN A 454 6.35 -6.54 -20.61
C ASN A 454 5.22 -7.54 -20.34
N ASN A 455 4.81 -8.29 -21.37
CA ASN A 455 3.90 -9.44 -21.26
C ASN A 455 2.54 -9.13 -20.60
N PHE A 456 1.89 -8.04 -21.00
CA PHE A 456 0.52 -7.72 -20.60
C PHE A 456 -0.46 -8.01 -21.74
N VAL A 457 -0.91 -9.27 -21.79
CA VAL A 457 -1.81 -9.78 -22.83
C VAL A 457 -3.09 -10.32 -22.19
N PRO A 458 -4.27 -9.78 -22.52
CA PRO A 458 -5.53 -10.29 -22.02
C PRO A 458 -5.87 -11.64 -22.67
N THR A 459 -6.63 -12.44 -21.93
CA THR A 459 -7.24 -13.69 -22.43
C THR A 459 -8.76 -13.48 -22.56
N THR A 460 -9.47 -14.50 -23.05
CA THR A 460 -10.95 -14.48 -23.04
C THR A 460 -11.53 -14.34 -21.64
N ASP A 461 -10.82 -14.83 -20.62
CA ASP A 461 -11.34 -14.94 -19.26
C ASP A 461 -10.84 -13.83 -18.33
N ARG A 462 -9.74 -13.16 -18.71
CA ARG A 462 -9.00 -12.26 -17.82
C ARG A 462 -8.41 -11.09 -18.58
N PHE A 463 -8.65 -9.88 -18.08
CA PHE A 463 -7.92 -8.69 -18.48
C PHE A 463 -6.53 -8.69 -17.85
N THR A 464 -5.53 -8.34 -18.65
CA THR A 464 -4.15 -8.16 -18.20
C THR A 464 -3.65 -6.85 -18.80
N SER A 465 -3.60 -5.78 -18.01
CA SER A 465 -3.22 -4.44 -18.48
C SER A 465 -1.94 -3.94 -17.82
N ALA A 466 -1.13 -3.18 -18.56
CA ALA A 466 0.10 -2.60 -18.01
C ALA A 466 -0.23 -1.54 -16.95
N ILE A 467 -1.18 -0.65 -17.23
CA ILE A 467 -1.68 0.38 -16.32
C ILE A 467 -3.19 0.14 -16.08
N GLY A 468 -3.63 0.36 -14.85
CA GLY A 468 -5.04 0.33 -14.48
C GLY A 468 -5.31 1.14 -13.22
N PHE A 469 -6.54 1.06 -12.71
CA PHE A 469 -7.01 1.80 -11.54
C PHE A 469 -7.45 0.85 -10.43
N LEU A 470 -7.57 1.36 -9.20
CA LEU A 470 -8.18 0.60 -8.10
C LEU A 470 -9.56 0.12 -8.52
N LEU A 471 -9.82 -1.17 -8.28
CA LEU A 471 -11.14 -1.75 -8.50
C LEU A 471 -12.13 -1.22 -7.47
N LYS A 472 -13.33 -0.85 -7.94
CA LYS A 472 -14.44 -0.43 -7.07
C LYS A 472 -14.05 0.78 -6.24
N ASN A 473 -13.42 1.75 -6.89
CA ASN A 473 -12.90 2.91 -6.22
C ASN A 473 -14.06 3.83 -5.83
N THR A 474 -14.37 3.87 -4.54
CA THR A 474 -15.34 4.81 -3.99
C THR A 474 -14.77 6.22 -3.88
N TRP A 475 -13.44 6.36 -3.85
CA TRP A 475 -12.78 7.60 -3.44
C TRP A 475 -11.98 8.30 -4.55
N GLN A 476 -11.22 9.31 -4.18
CA GLN A 476 -10.65 10.29 -5.10
C GLN A 476 -9.68 9.69 -6.13
N ILE A 477 -9.58 10.39 -7.26
CA ILE A 477 -8.48 10.29 -8.22
C ILE A 477 -8.13 11.72 -8.62
N THR A 478 -6.85 12.05 -8.64
CA THR A 478 -6.37 13.39 -9.03
C THR A 478 -5.92 13.46 -10.49
N PRO A 479 -6.20 14.58 -11.20
CA PRO A 479 -5.60 14.83 -12.51
C PRO A 479 -4.09 15.04 -12.45
N GLN A 480 -3.51 15.25 -11.26
CA GLN A 480 -2.06 15.40 -11.08
C GLN A 480 -1.29 14.07 -11.12
N ASN A 481 -1.98 12.95 -11.30
CA ASN A 481 -1.34 11.67 -11.60
C ASN A 481 -0.66 11.78 -12.96
N ASN A 482 0.66 11.58 -12.99
CA ASN A 482 1.50 11.83 -14.17
C ASN A 482 2.22 10.55 -14.61
N ILE A 483 2.18 10.29 -15.92
CA ILE A 483 2.90 9.20 -16.57
C ILE A 483 3.75 9.78 -17.69
N SER A 484 5.02 9.40 -17.74
CA SER A 484 5.95 9.85 -18.77
C SER A 484 7.10 8.86 -18.97
N LEU A 485 7.77 8.90 -20.12
CA LEU A 485 8.96 8.12 -20.41
C LEU A 485 8.79 6.61 -20.17
N VAL A 486 7.57 6.09 -20.32
CA VAL A 486 7.32 4.64 -20.18
C VAL A 486 7.54 3.93 -21.50
N ALA A 487 7.95 2.67 -21.43
CA ALA A 487 8.12 1.80 -22.58
C ALA A 487 7.20 0.57 -22.47
N PHE A 488 6.64 0.16 -23.60
CA PHE A 488 5.82 -1.04 -23.70
C PHE A 488 6.47 -1.99 -24.72
N ASP A 489 6.77 -3.21 -24.30
CA ASP A 489 7.27 -4.26 -25.19
C ASP A 489 6.20 -4.73 -26.18
N GLU A 490 6.62 -5.46 -27.24
CA GLU A 490 5.75 -6.01 -28.27
C GLU A 490 4.60 -6.85 -27.69
N ASN A 491 4.84 -7.54 -26.57
CA ASN A 491 3.85 -8.36 -25.88
C ASN A 491 2.98 -7.57 -24.88
N VAL A 492 2.76 -6.28 -25.12
CA VAL A 492 1.76 -5.47 -24.41
C VAL A 492 0.64 -5.05 -25.35
N SER A 493 -0.48 -5.78 -25.30
CA SER A 493 -1.65 -5.49 -26.16
C SER A 493 -2.72 -4.64 -25.46
N LEU A 494 -2.64 -4.48 -24.14
CA LEU A 494 -3.52 -3.62 -23.35
C LEU A 494 -2.69 -2.69 -22.44
N LYS A 495 -2.31 -1.52 -22.96
CA LYS A 495 -1.52 -0.53 -22.22
C LYS A 495 -2.27 0.01 -20.99
N VAL A 496 -3.53 0.41 -21.18
CA VAL A 496 -4.38 1.02 -20.14
C VAL A 496 -5.72 0.31 -20.10
N PHE A 497 -6.32 0.16 -18.92
CA PHE A 497 -7.69 -0.32 -18.78
C PHE A 497 -8.41 0.32 -17.60
N PHE A 498 -9.52 1.00 -17.88
CA PHE A 498 -10.40 1.65 -16.89
C PHE A 498 -11.43 0.70 -16.27
N GLY A 499 -11.40 -0.58 -16.66
CA GLY A 499 -12.40 -1.55 -16.21
C GLY A 499 -13.69 -1.50 -17.01
N LYS A 500 -14.55 -2.49 -16.78
CA LYS A 500 -15.92 -2.58 -17.31
C LYS A 500 -16.76 -3.44 -16.37
N PRO A 501 -18.11 -3.32 -16.40
CA PRO A 501 -18.95 -4.12 -15.53
C PRO A 501 -18.63 -5.62 -15.57
N GLY A 502 -18.64 -6.28 -14.42
CA GLY A 502 -18.32 -7.69 -14.28
C GLY A 502 -17.89 -8.10 -12.86
N PRO A 503 -17.49 -9.37 -12.66
CA PRO A 503 -17.30 -9.94 -11.31
C PRO A 503 -16.32 -9.20 -10.39
N TRP A 504 -15.35 -8.49 -10.96
CA TRP A 504 -14.31 -7.77 -10.21
C TRP A 504 -14.52 -6.27 -10.14
N PHE A 505 -15.18 -5.70 -11.15
CA PHE A 505 -15.46 -4.28 -11.26
C PHE A 505 -16.87 -3.93 -10.77
N GLU A 506 -17.72 -4.93 -10.51
CA GLU A 506 -19.16 -4.78 -10.24
C GLU A 506 -19.83 -3.99 -11.37
N GLU A 507 -20.56 -2.92 -11.07
CA GLU A 507 -21.12 -2.00 -12.06
C GLU A 507 -20.08 -0.99 -12.58
N ALA A 508 -18.89 -0.97 -11.96
CA ALA A 508 -17.84 0.01 -12.18
C ALA A 508 -18.34 1.47 -12.01
N ASP A 509 -19.38 1.74 -11.24
CA ASP A 509 -20.08 3.04 -11.26
C ASP A 509 -19.81 3.89 -10.00
N LEU A 510 -18.80 3.51 -9.22
CA LEU A 510 -18.42 4.25 -8.03
C LEU A 510 -17.69 5.54 -8.38
N ASP A 511 -17.68 6.48 -7.43
CA ASP A 511 -17.27 7.86 -7.70
C ASP A 511 -15.83 7.97 -8.19
N GLY A 512 -14.91 7.17 -7.63
CA GLY A 512 -13.54 7.07 -8.09
C GLY A 512 -13.37 6.35 -9.43
N ASP A 513 -14.21 5.35 -9.72
CA ASP A 513 -14.23 4.70 -11.02
C ASP A 513 -14.57 5.73 -12.11
N LYS A 514 -15.64 6.52 -11.92
CA LYS A 514 -16.10 7.57 -12.85
C LYS A 514 -15.09 8.71 -13.04
N ASN A 515 -14.34 9.04 -12.00
CA ASN A 515 -13.36 10.13 -12.00
C ASN A 515 -11.93 9.69 -12.31
N SER A 516 -11.72 8.43 -12.71
CA SER A 516 -10.40 7.91 -13.07
C SER A 516 -9.78 8.72 -14.21
N ILE A 517 -8.58 9.25 -13.97
CA ILE A 517 -7.83 10.11 -14.90
C ILE A 517 -6.32 10.06 -14.59
N PHE A 518 -5.47 10.26 -15.60
CA PHE A 518 -4.06 10.63 -15.46
C PHE A 518 -3.59 11.50 -16.64
N HIS A 519 -2.46 12.18 -16.47
CA HIS A 519 -1.77 12.99 -17.47
C HIS A 519 -0.64 12.19 -18.13
N ASP A 520 -0.74 11.97 -19.45
CA ASP A 520 0.35 11.48 -20.30
C ASP A 520 1.15 12.70 -20.80
N ALA A 521 2.23 13.01 -20.07
CA ALA A 521 2.93 14.29 -20.24
C ALA A 521 3.73 14.34 -21.55
N ASP A 522 4.26 13.21 -22.01
CA ASP A 522 5.18 13.13 -23.16
C ASP A 522 4.66 12.27 -24.31
N GLY A 523 3.46 11.72 -24.19
CA GLY A 523 2.83 10.87 -25.19
C GLY A 523 3.35 9.42 -25.17
N SER A 524 4.14 9.02 -24.18
CA SER A 524 4.69 7.66 -24.11
C SER A 524 3.62 6.57 -23.95
N VAL A 525 2.41 6.93 -23.47
CA VAL A 525 1.28 6.00 -23.37
C VAL A 525 0.40 6.04 -24.61
N THR A 526 0.02 7.24 -25.05
CA THR A 526 -1.06 7.51 -26.01
C THR A 526 -0.59 7.90 -27.41
N ASP A 527 0.71 8.17 -27.58
CA ASP A 527 1.33 8.81 -28.74
C ASP A 527 0.94 10.31 -28.92
N TYR A 528 0.12 10.87 -28.01
CA TYR A 528 -0.24 12.30 -27.97
C TYR A 528 0.39 12.99 -26.77
N LYS A 529 1.24 13.99 -27.05
CA LYS A 529 1.90 14.77 -26.00
C LYS A 529 0.92 15.66 -25.26
N ASP A 530 1.18 15.83 -23.96
CA ASP A 530 0.43 16.73 -23.08
C ASP A 530 -1.09 16.47 -23.12
N THR A 531 -1.47 15.20 -22.97
CA THR A 531 -2.88 14.78 -22.98
C THR A 531 -3.26 14.07 -21.69
N TYR A 532 -4.55 14.11 -21.37
CA TYR A 532 -5.12 13.40 -20.24
C TYR A 532 -5.90 12.19 -20.74
N VAL A 533 -5.71 11.07 -20.07
CA VAL A 533 -6.44 9.84 -20.32
C VAL A 533 -7.42 9.66 -19.18
N GLY A 534 -8.71 9.64 -19.49
CA GLY A 534 -9.76 9.45 -18.51
C GLY A 534 -10.79 8.43 -18.94
N ARG A 535 -11.77 8.20 -18.08
CA ARG A 535 -12.86 7.27 -18.35
C ARG A 535 -13.73 7.74 -19.54
N MET A 536 -14.09 6.81 -20.42
CA MET A 536 -14.77 7.15 -21.68
C MET A 536 -16.15 7.80 -21.48
N ASP A 537 -16.89 7.51 -20.42
CA ASP A 537 -18.21 8.10 -20.12
C ASP A 537 -18.14 9.35 -19.23
N ASN A 538 -16.94 9.87 -18.92
CA ASN A 538 -16.80 11.07 -18.10
C ASN A 538 -16.97 12.36 -18.95
N TYR A 539 -18.20 12.86 -19.03
CA TYR A 539 -18.51 14.11 -19.75
C TYR A 539 -18.16 15.40 -18.99
N LEU A 540 -17.55 15.33 -17.81
CA LEU A 540 -17.00 16.52 -17.14
C LEU A 540 -15.63 16.90 -17.70
N ILE A 541 -14.91 15.96 -18.31
CA ILE A 541 -13.54 16.16 -18.82
C ILE A 541 -13.41 16.13 -20.35
N ARG A 542 -14.45 15.73 -21.09
CA ARG A 542 -14.39 15.52 -22.55
C ARG A 542 -14.47 16.82 -23.36
N HIS A 543 -14.17 16.80 -24.65
CA HIS A 543 -14.53 17.84 -25.61
C HIS A 543 -14.60 17.19 -27.02
N PRO A 544 -15.12 17.88 -28.06
CA PRO A 544 -15.32 17.27 -29.37
C PRO A 544 -14.04 16.72 -30.02
N ASP A 545 -12.88 17.28 -29.69
CA ASP A 545 -11.58 16.84 -30.25
C ASP A 545 -10.94 15.67 -29.48
N CYS A 546 -11.60 15.16 -28.44
CA CYS A 546 -11.11 13.99 -27.72
C CYS A 546 -11.18 12.72 -28.57
N SER A 547 -10.17 11.86 -28.43
CA SER A 547 -10.08 10.57 -29.12
C SER A 547 -10.53 9.40 -28.23
N ASN A 548 -11.44 8.55 -28.74
CA ASN A 548 -11.93 7.38 -28.01
C ASN A 548 -10.98 6.17 -28.15
N PHE A 549 -10.65 5.54 -27.04
CA PHE A 549 -9.85 4.31 -26.97
C PHE A 549 -10.71 3.17 -26.42
N ILE A 550 -11.53 2.56 -27.29
CA ILE A 550 -12.57 1.58 -26.90
C ILE A 550 -11.98 0.39 -26.12
N LYS A 551 -10.83 -0.15 -26.55
CA LYS A 551 -10.16 -1.27 -25.86
C LYS A 551 -9.79 -0.94 -24.41
N TRP A 552 -9.54 0.33 -24.11
CA TRP A 552 -9.16 0.78 -22.78
C TRP A 552 -10.36 1.15 -21.91
N ASN A 553 -11.56 1.25 -22.51
CA ASN A 553 -12.71 1.96 -21.94
C ASN A 553 -12.35 3.41 -21.53
N GLY A 554 -11.49 4.05 -22.35
CA GLY A 554 -10.92 5.36 -22.04
C GLY A 554 -11.10 6.36 -23.17
N VAL A 555 -10.84 7.63 -22.85
CA VAL A 555 -10.80 8.76 -23.77
C VAL A 555 -9.52 9.56 -23.54
N VAL A 556 -8.91 10.05 -24.61
CA VAL A 556 -7.73 10.91 -24.58
C VAL A 556 -8.14 12.33 -24.98
N CYS A 557 -7.85 13.30 -24.11
CA CYS A 557 -8.30 14.67 -24.24
C CYS A 557 -7.14 15.65 -23.95
N SER A 558 -7.09 16.75 -24.68
CA SER A 558 -6.28 17.91 -24.30
C SER A 558 -6.99 18.74 -23.25
N GLY A 559 -6.26 19.57 -22.51
CA GLY A 559 -6.83 20.58 -21.63
C GLY A 559 -6.21 20.59 -20.25
N THR A 560 -6.82 21.38 -19.36
CA THR A 560 -6.39 21.52 -17.97
C THR A 560 -7.51 21.11 -17.04
N PHE A 561 -7.16 20.34 -16.01
CA PHE A 561 -8.13 19.70 -15.13
C PHE A 561 -7.74 19.93 -13.67
N ALA A 562 -8.75 20.05 -12.82
CA ALA A 562 -8.62 20.22 -11.38
C ALA A 562 -9.69 19.37 -10.67
N GLN A 563 -9.79 19.51 -9.35
CA GLN A 563 -10.80 18.81 -8.54
C GLN A 563 -11.52 19.79 -7.64
N VAL A 564 -12.82 19.55 -7.42
CA VAL A 564 -13.59 20.29 -6.42
C VAL A 564 -14.00 19.29 -5.35
N TYR A 565 -13.51 19.45 -4.13
CA TYR A 565 -14.03 18.72 -2.99
C TYR A 565 -15.31 19.40 -2.51
N ILE A 566 -16.38 18.63 -2.44
CA ILE A 566 -17.72 19.11 -2.13
C ILE A 566 -18.20 18.36 -0.90
N GLN A 567 -18.46 19.06 0.19
CA GLN A 567 -19.06 18.47 1.40
C GLN A 567 -20.45 19.05 1.61
N THR A 568 -21.42 18.20 1.90
CA THR A 568 -22.82 18.59 2.12
C THR A 568 -23.33 18.10 3.46
N ARG A 569 -24.12 18.92 4.16
CA ARG A 569 -24.79 18.55 5.42
C ARG A 569 -26.28 18.83 5.36
N ASN A 570 -27.06 17.92 5.92
CA ASN A 570 -28.51 18.03 6.13
C ASN A 570 -29.31 18.44 4.87
N PRO A 571 -29.78 17.50 4.03
CA PRO A 571 -29.67 16.03 4.12
C PRO A 571 -28.48 15.46 3.32
N GLN A 572 -28.38 14.13 3.31
CA GLN A 572 -27.41 13.37 2.53
C GLN A 572 -28.06 12.85 1.26
N ASN A 573 -27.77 13.50 0.14
CA ASN A 573 -28.38 13.20 -1.15
C ASN A 573 -27.35 12.74 -2.15
N LEU A 574 -27.76 11.96 -3.16
CA LEU A 574 -26.94 11.81 -4.37
C LEU A 574 -26.77 13.19 -5.02
N MET A 575 -25.56 13.45 -5.48
CA MET A 575 -25.21 14.67 -6.20
C MET A 575 -25.16 14.38 -7.69
N THR A 576 -25.80 15.21 -8.51
CA THR A 576 -25.66 15.17 -9.95
C THR A 576 -24.92 16.40 -10.42
N MET A 577 -23.77 16.23 -11.06
CA MET A 577 -23.01 17.33 -11.65
C MET A 577 -23.10 17.26 -13.16
N VAL A 578 -23.41 18.40 -13.77
CA VAL A 578 -23.61 18.56 -15.21
C VAL A 578 -22.65 19.64 -15.69
N ARG A 579 -21.93 19.40 -16.79
CA ARG A 579 -21.18 20.45 -17.47
C ARG A 579 -22.11 21.15 -18.46
N ASP A 580 -22.15 22.48 -18.44
CA ASP A 580 -23.14 23.30 -19.19
C ASP A 580 -23.16 22.98 -20.70
N GLU A 581 -22.01 22.60 -21.27
CA GLU A 581 -21.87 22.24 -22.69
C GLU A 581 -22.45 20.86 -23.04
N TYR A 582 -22.76 20.02 -22.04
CA TYR A 582 -23.24 18.63 -22.20
C TYR A 582 -24.42 18.32 -21.26
N PRO A 583 -25.55 19.06 -21.35
CA PRO A 583 -26.65 18.92 -20.41
C PRO A 583 -27.30 17.53 -20.39
N SER A 584 -27.22 16.78 -21.50
CA SER A 584 -27.77 15.43 -21.62
C SER A 584 -26.87 14.32 -21.04
N ASN A 585 -25.67 14.66 -20.53
CA ASN A 585 -24.71 13.67 -20.02
C ASN A 585 -24.28 14.01 -18.58
N PRO A 586 -25.20 13.91 -17.61
CA PRO A 586 -24.91 14.16 -16.20
C PRO A 586 -23.98 13.10 -15.60
N MET A 587 -23.14 13.50 -14.63
CA MET A 587 -22.44 12.56 -13.75
C MET A 587 -23.16 12.51 -12.39
N ILE A 588 -23.67 11.32 -12.03
CA ILE A 588 -24.27 11.07 -10.71
C ILE A 588 -23.18 10.56 -9.77
N LEU A 589 -23.07 11.15 -8.59
CA LEU A 589 -22.09 10.82 -7.55
C LEU A 589 -22.81 10.39 -6.27
N ARG A 590 -22.34 9.29 -5.68
CA ARG A 590 -22.95 8.64 -4.51
C ARG A 590 -22.45 9.18 -3.19
N GLY A 591 -21.22 9.66 -3.18
CA GLY A 591 -20.51 10.03 -1.97
C GLY A 591 -19.97 8.78 -1.25
N ILE A 592 -18.98 8.99 -0.39
CA ILE A 592 -18.29 7.86 0.25
C ILE A 592 -18.79 7.49 1.63
N ASN A 593 -19.46 8.41 2.31
CA ASN A 593 -19.88 8.16 3.67
C ASN A 593 -21.17 7.31 3.61
N ASN A 594 -21.40 6.49 4.63
CA ASN A 594 -22.68 5.81 4.74
C ASN A 594 -23.82 6.83 5.01
N GLN A 595 -25.07 6.42 4.77
CA GLN A 595 -26.27 7.26 4.99
C GLN A 595 -26.51 7.68 6.47
N LYS A 596 -25.66 7.21 7.39
CA LYS A 596 -25.76 7.49 8.83
C LYS A 596 -24.69 8.49 9.32
N ALA A 597 -23.76 8.89 8.45
CA ALA A 597 -22.77 9.91 8.81
C ALA A 597 -23.45 11.26 9.04
N ASP A 598 -22.71 12.25 9.55
CA ASP A 598 -23.26 13.61 9.70
C ASP A 598 -23.15 14.45 8.40
N PHE A 599 -22.38 13.97 7.42
CA PHE A 599 -22.13 14.66 6.16
C PHE A 599 -21.83 13.69 5.01
N GLN A 600 -22.08 14.14 3.78
CA GLN A 600 -21.59 13.51 2.55
C GLN A 600 -20.44 14.29 1.93
N GLN A 601 -19.64 13.61 1.12
CA GLN A 601 -18.49 14.21 0.44
C GLN A 601 -18.25 13.61 -0.93
N TYR A 602 -17.88 14.47 -1.88
CA TYR A 602 -17.66 14.19 -3.30
C TYR A 602 -16.39 14.89 -3.77
N GLN A 603 -15.75 14.36 -4.82
CA GLN A 603 -14.55 14.99 -5.39
C GLN A 603 -14.45 14.78 -6.91
N PRO A 604 -15.39 15.34 -7.70
CA PRO A 604 -15.33 15.27 -9.15
C PRO A 604 -14.07 15.92 -9.72
N VAL A 605 -13.53 15.33 -10.78
CA VAL A 605 -12.55 15.95 -11.65
C VAL A 605 -13.26 16.84 -12.66
N VAL A 606 -12.81 18.08 -12.79
CA VAL A 606 -13.42 19.10 -13.63
C VAL A 606 -12.42 19.63 -14.64
N MET A 607 -12.88 19.92 -15.85
CA MET A 607 -12.14 20.74 -16.82
C MET A 607 -12.21 22.22 -16.42
N LEU A 608 -11.07 22.90 -16.42
CA LEU A 608 -10.98 24.31 -16.09
C LEU A 608 -11.62 25.19 -17.18
N GLN A 609 -11.98 26.41 -16.80
CA GLN A 609 -12.61 27.43 -17.66
C GLN A 609 -13.98 27.02 -18.21
N LYS A 610 -14.69 26.15 -17.48
CA LYS A 610 -16.02 25.65 -17.83
C LYS A 610 -17.04 25.99 -16.75
N GLY A 611 -18.31 25.96 -17.13
CA GLY A 611 -19.45 26.07 -16.23
C GLY A 611 -20.05 24.71 -15.93
N TYR A 612 -20.49 24.55 -14.67
CA TYR A 612 -21.10 23.34 -14.15
C TYR A 612 -22.32 23.69 -13.32
N THR A 613 -23.32 22.81 -13.34
CA THR A 613 -24.50 22.89 -12.50
C THR A 613 -24.60 21.63 -11.63
N ILE A 614 -24.85 21.82 -10.35
CA ILE A 614 -25.02 20.75 -9.37
C ILE A 614 -26.48 20.68 -8.94
N HIS A 615 -27.05 19.48 -9.06
CA HIS A 615 -28.39 19.12 -8.62
C HIS A 615 -28.32 18.07 -7.52
N TRP A 616 -29.37 18.04 -6.70
CA TRP A 616 -29.55 17.06 -5.63
C TRP A 616 -30.75 16.18 -5.97
N ASN A 617 -30.66 14.87 -5.72
CA ASN A 617 -31.80 13.96 -5.96
C ASN A 617 -32.91 14.05 -4.88
N GLY A 618 -32.88 15.08 -4.03
CA GLY A 618 -33.75 15.30 -2.89
C GLY A 618 -33.67 16.76 -2.42
N GLN A 619 -34.10 17.05 -1.19
CA GLN A 619 -34.04 18.40 -0.62
C GLN A 619 -32.61 18.94 -0.62
N SER A 620 -32.36 20.12 -1.21
CA SER A 620 -31.01 20.69 -1.27
C SER A 620 -30.35 20.81 0.12
N PRO A 621 -29.03 20.54 0.25
CA PRO A 621 -28.33 20.61 1.54
C PRO A 621 -28.38 22.00 2.16
N GLN A 622 -28.62 22.07 3.46
CA GLN A 622 -28.59 23.32 4.23
C GLN A 622 -27.19 23.96 4.21
N LEU A 623 -26.15 23.15 4.16
CA LEU A 623 -24.76 23.62 4.13
C LEU A 623 -23.96 22.85 3.09
N THR A 624 -23.33 23.59 2.19
CA THR A 624 -22.46 23.06 1.13
C THR A 624 -21.11 23.76 1.20
N PHE A 625 -20.04 23.00 1.39
CA PHE A 625 -18.67 23.48 1.31
C PHE A 625 -18.08 23.11 -0.05
N LEU A 626 -17.49 24.09 -0.73
CA LEU A 626 -16.69 23.88 -1.94
C LEU A 626 -15.23 24.18 -1.61
N TYR A 627 -14.37 23.21 -1.84
CA TYR A 627 -12.93 23.34 -1.65
C TYR A 627 -12.21 23.05 -2.96
N LEU A 628 -11.40 24.00 -3.42
CA LEU A 628 -10.68 23.91 -4.69
C LEU A 628 -9.37 23.14 -4.49
N ILE A 629 -9.14 22.11 -5.31
CA ILE A 629 -7.94 21.27 -5.26
C ILE A 629 -7.29 21.28 -6.64
N ASN A 630 -5.97 21.50 -6.70
CA ASN A 630 -5.19 21.58 -7.93
C ASN A 630 -5.59 22.74 -8.88
N PHE A 631 -6.02 23.87 -8.31
CA PHE A 631 -6.20 25.13 -9.05
C PHE A 631 -4.95 25.98 -8.93
N ASN A 632 -4.39 26.42 -10.05
CA ASN A 632 -3.33 27.41 -10.07
C ASN A 632 -3.91 28.83 -9.95
N LYS A 633 -3.02 29.81 -9.74
CA LYS A 633 -3.41 31.22 -9.76
C LYS A 633 -4.08 31.57 -11.10
N ASN A 634 -5.26 32.17 -11.03
CA ASN A 634 -6.13 32.55 -12.16
C ASN A 634 -6.90 31.40 -12.83
N ASP A 635 -6.72 30.15 -12.39
CA ASP A 635 -7.62 29.07 -12.81
C ASP A 635 -9.02 29.33 -12.25
N TRP A 636 -10.04 29.04 -13.04
CA TRP A 636 -11.43 29.26 -12.65
C TRP A 636 -12.34 28.19 -13.23
N ILE A 637 -13.43 27.95 -12.52
CA ILE A 637 -14.63 27.29 -13.01
C ILE A 637 -15.82 28.13 -12.56
N ARG A 638 -16.98 27.92 -13.17
CA ARG A 638 -18.25 28.43 -12.65
C ARG A 638 -19.08 27.27 -12.14
N VAL A 639 -19.61 27.39 -10.93
CA VAL A 639 -20.48 26.37 -10.32
C VAL A 639 -21.82 27.02 -10.00
N GLY A 640 -22.89 26.52 -10.62
CA GLY A 640 -24.26 26.75 -10.20
C GLY A 640 -24.70 25.66 -9.23
N LEU A 641 -25.36 26.04 -8.15
CA LEU A 641 -25.94 25.11 -7.18
C LEU A 641 -27.45 25.29 -7.23
N CYS A 642 -28.19 24.24 -7.56
CA CYS A 642 -29.65 24.33 -7.64
C CYS A 642 -30.29 24.29 -6.26
N TYR A 643 -31.12 25.29 -5.99
CA TYR A 643 -31.86 25.43 -4.76
C TYR A 643 -33.30 25.89 -5.05
N PRO A 644 -34.25 25.70 -4.12
CA PRO A 644 -35.60 26.23 -4.31
C PRO A 644 -35.61 27.76 -4.50
N PRO A 645 -36.48 28.33 -5.36
CA PRO A 645 -36.54 29.77 -5.61
C PRO A 645 -36.80 30.66 -4.39
N ASP A 646 -37.40 30.10 -3.33
CA ASP A 646 -37.70 30.79 -2.07
C ASP A 646 -36.57 30.68 -1.03
N ALA A 647 -35.43 30.07 -1.40
CA ALA A 647 -34.33 29.86 -0.48
C ALA A 647 -33.50 31.13 -0.25
N SER A 648 -33.05 31.29 0.99
CA SER A 648 -32.18 32.40 1.42
C SER A 648 -30.79 31.85 1.70
N PHE A 649 -29.76 32.52 1.17
CA PHE A 649 -28.38 32.09 1.27
C PHE A 649 -27.48 33.16 1.86
N GLN A 650 -26.53 32.68 2.66
CA GLN A 650 -25.30 33.39 2.93
C GLN A 650 -24.17 32.62 2.25
N VAL A 651 -23.35 33.32 1.46
CA VAL A 651 -22.19 32.73 0.79
C VAL A 651 -20.97 33.39 1.39
N THR A 652 -20.11 32.59 2.04
CA THR A 652 -18.88 33.08 2.67
C THR A 652 -17.66 32.48 1.99
N PHE A 653 -16.56 33.23 2.04
CA PHE A 653 -15.22 32.75 1.77
C PHE A 653 -14.47 32.65 3.09
N ASP A 654 -13.81 31.51 3.32
CA ASP A 654 -12.97 31.27 4.48
C ASP A 654 -11.66 30.61 4.06
N VAL A 655 -10.57 30.89 4.79
CA VAL A 655 -9.30 30.18 4.66
C VAL A 655 -9.17 29.20 5.80
N PHE A 656 -9.18 27.90 5.50
CA PHE A 656 -8.97 26.85 6.49
C PHE A 656 -7.48 26.51 6.66
N GLN A 657 -6.89 26.88 7.80
CA GLN A 657 -5.55 26.46 8.19
C GLN A 657 -5.63 25.08 8.84
N ARG A 658 -5.25 24.03 8.10
CA ARG A 658 -5.42 22.63 8.51
C ARG A 658 -4.61 22.23 9.74
N GLN A 659 -3.35 22.68 9.85
CA GLN A 659 -2.49 22.36 11.01
C GLN A 659 -3.09 22.84 12.33
N ALA A 660 -3.62 24.06 12.34
CA ALA A 660 -4.32 24.63 13.49
C ALA A 660 -5.79 24.17 13.60
N SER A 661 -6.30 23.48 12.57
CA SER A 661 -7.72 23.15 12.40
C SER A 661 -8.63 24.37 12.62
N ALA A 662 -8.24 25.52 12.07
CA ALA A 662 -8.89 26.81 12.31
C ALA A 662 -9.21 27.55 11.01
N TYR A 663 -10.30 28.33 11.01
CA TYR A 663 -10.73 29.17 9.89
C TYR A 663 -10.32 30.62 10.13
N TYR A 664 -9.88 31.30 9.08
CA TYR A 664 -9.45 32.69 9.09
C TYR A 664 -10.04 33.44 7.89
N ASN A 665 -10.11 34.78 7.99
CA ASN A 665 -10.48 35.69 6.90
C ASN A 665 -11.88 35.41 6.31
N MET A 666 -12.88 35.29 7.20
CA MET A 666 -14.28 35.16 6.80
C MET A 666 -14.77 36.44 6.11
N GLU A 667 -15.19 36.31 4.86
CA GLU A 667 -15.70 37.41 4.04
C GLU A 667 -17.00 36.98 3.32
N ASP A 668 -18.00 37.84 3.30
CA ASP A 668 -19.24 37.60 2.57
C ASP A 668 -19.07 37.86 1.07
N TYR A 669 -19.69 37.01 0.24
CA TYR A 669 -19.88 37.33 -1.17
C TYR A 669 -21.03 38.31 -1.35
N VAL A 670 -20.90 39.20 -2.33
CA VAL A 670 -21.92 40.20 -2.66
C VAL A 670 -22.78 39.74 -3.85
N ALA A 671 -24.09 39.84 -3.73
CA ALA A 671 -25.00 39.53 -4.83
C ALA A 671 -24.87 40.54 -5.98
N VAL A 672 -24.87 40.05 -7.22
CA VAL A 672 -24.94 40.86 -8.44
C VAL A 672 -26.27 40.63 -9.18
N SER A 673 -26.63 41.58 -10.04
CA SER A 673 -27.97 41.66 -10.65
C SER A 673 -28.17 40.75 -11.87
N SER A 674 -27.08 40.23 -12.45
CA SER A 674 -27.16 39.40 -13.65
C SER A 674 -25.96 38.49 -13.82
N MET A 675 -26.17 37.41 -14.58
CA MET A 675 -25.11 36.52 -15.02
C MET A 675 -24.00 37.24 -15.80
N ALA A 676 -24.35 38.26 -16.59
CA ALA A 676 -23.38 39.05 -17.35
C ALA A 676 -22.45 39.85 -16.43
N GLU A 677 -22.98 40.37 -15.32
CA GLU A 677 -22.20 41.08 -14.31
C GLU A 677 -21.22 40.13 -13.60
N LEU A 678 -21.71 38.95 -13.18
CA LEU A 678 -20.87 37.89 -12.59
C LEU A 678 -19.71 37.50 -13.53
N GLN A 679 -19.99 37.35 -14.81
CA GLN A 679 -18.99 37.00 -15.82
C GLN A 679 -17.97 38.10 -16.10
N LYS A 680 -18.30 39.38 -15.88
CA LYS A 680 -17.39 40.51 -16.10
C LYS A 680 -16.45 40.74 -14.91
N ARG A 681 -16.90 40.42 -13.70
CA ARG A 681 -16.22 40.72 -12.42
C ARG A 681 -15.73 39.45 -11.69
N ARG A 682 -15.18 38.47 -12.44
CA ARG A 682 -14.85 37.11 -11.94
C ARG A 682 -13.81 37.04 -10.82
N THR A 683 -13.01 38.09 -10.65
CA THR A 683 -11.97 38.16 -9.60
C THR A 683 -12.52 38.66 -8.27
N GLU A 684 -13.78 39.11 -8.25
CA GLU A 684 -14.44 39.63 -7.07
C GLU A 684 -15.24 38.52 -6.37
N LYS A 685 -15.43 38.66 -5.05
CA LYS A 685 -16.24 37.73 -4.25
C LYS A 685 -17.71 38.08 -4.44
N ILE A 686 -18.25 37.69 -5.59
CA ILE A 686 -19.63 37.97 -5.99
C ILE A 686 -20.37 36.70 -6.43
N PHE A 687 -21.69 36.69 -6.28
CA PHE A 687 -22.55 35.60 -6.74
C PHE A 687 -23.80 36.15 -7.43
N TYR A 688 -24.39 35.36 -8.33
CA TYR A 688 -25.66 35.68 -8.99
C TYR A 688 -26.68 34.62 -8.59
N PHE A 689 -27.87 35.05 -8.16
CA PHE A 689 -29.01 34.19 -7.88
C PHE A 689 -30.05 34.41 -8.98
N ASP A 690 -30.48 33.32 -9.62
CA ASP A 690 -31.49 33.37 -10.67
C ASP A 690 -32.86 33.04 -10.09
N ASP A 691 -33.58 34.08 -9.66
CA ASP A 691 -34.93 33.99 -9.10
C ASP A 691 -35.92 33.23 -10.01
N SER A 692 -35.65 33.13 -11.31
CA SER A 692 -36.56 32.49 -12.27
C SER A 692 -36.45 30.97 -12.30
N THR A 693 -35.28 30.41 -11.93
CA THR A 693 -35.01 28.97 -12.04
C THR A 693 -34.65 28.29 -10.71
N GLY A 694 -34.23 29.06 -9.69
CA GLY A 694 -33.80 28.53 -8.39
C GLY A 694 -32.32 28.16 -8.38
#